data_AF-A0A7Z8K2G6-F1
#
_entry.id   AF-A0A7Z8K2G6-F1
#
_cell.length_a   1.000
_cell.length_b   1.000
_cell.length_c   1.000
_cell.angle_alpha   90.00
_cell.angle_beta   90.00
_cell.angle_gamma   90.00
#
_symmetry.space_group_name_H-M   'P 1'
#
loop_
_entity.id
_entity.type
_entity.pdbx_description
1 polymer ?
#
loop_
_entity_poly.entity_id
_entity_poly.type
_entity_poly.pdbx_seq_one_letter_code
_entity_poly.pdbx_strand_id
1 'polypeptide(L)'
;MFPHHVRTAAPAGARHAAGGARRAQPQAVRFGAAALAMLLVVGLAVVTARPAAAAVHTFVVDSVEFGGPDASPGDGTCATAAGTCTLRAAIEESNALNAGPGQVLITVADGLEGNIVPNGTNTAAASNRPNWMYPTATGSATGRVSTFDVGGAFYRITAPVTIDLDDRLSINDGAYDTSQGAAFFVNGPDVTFLNVSQIFGSGSSFVMGPNANNVVIDGGETRTRASNVADRFLTFTSGSRNITLRNYTVSGFYHHPAGTTANASRTGLLWFDSAANTTFTNYTIDNVLFDYPTSGACTATDGRGCATSLIDFRFRNATNNSIQVTGFTFRNSTVQNMPATKNVFAFPFGNGETAGNNTSITSYAVTLRDLSIVDNQFLDNRRFNAGAATSDPTKYGAFIVLPYTAMHGNNVIARNDFVRAQPGTVSTSNTAGLNPYAIYLQGNTSTANNTTRRNLAITDNYFNGYAGQSTIRMYQSGRVTVARNVFGTESSSTARGTNSASGEETGTGTVLYANASNSSNRKLNTWYPTAAAVVPGSTAACVADVSVRALTGTANQTPKVPVLVDLYWTRDRTAEVYLGTTSYASLTDQTIRVELPLVGDDRLQRIADQTGGNVPVNPETGVAQGFVRVQTHSGAVSGTGDGDLESSQFSRVAPLTGTCAPALTIEQAAGQADPTLARDLHFELTASTALDQATVTPDVVEVTATPTAETHDASRLNPQVVSLTEVDGSAGTRFVAVVRVDDSATVEVRVPAEAVATPAGIRNVAPSTSRDGRITYRNPLIASPPTFTLVTGEPNGKDYTLGLRPGAPVPAGELQFTATVDAAGAYHGLHLSTSTLTIAPDADRSAPVTVTAAEGAVSANTPTAILHAISSQDPNYADLVVPTVAPMLFATDPTIQITKRAFVDVADTSTPQRIVATGTEALADGRLTDRQAVCFVYTVTNTSSDDWATVLTDVTVSDSDTRLGTDGVIGVVPVLGIGDSVQLAACTSLLPVDTTVASQ
;
A
#
# COMPACT_ATOMS: atom_id res chain seq x y z
N MET A 1 0.34 24.04 -7.72
CA MET A 1 -0.89 24.52 -7.07
C MET A 1 -1.45 23.32 -6.30
N PHE A 2 -1.11 23.20 -5.01
CA PHE A 2 -1.41 22.06 -4.14
C PHE A 2 -2.05 22.59 -2.85
N PRO A 3 -3.15 22.03 -2.34
CA PRO A 3 -3.65 22.42 -1.03
C PRO A 3 -3.01 21.56 0.07
N HIS A 4 -2.36 22.23 1.02
CA HIS A 4 -1.93 21.66 2.29
C HIS A 4 -3.13 21.52 3.23
N HIS A 5 -3.38 20.30 3.74
CA HIS A 5 -4.21 20.11 4.93
C HIS A 5 -3.33 19.77 6.13
N VAL A 6 -3.26 20.73 7.06
CA VAL A 6 -2.72 20.56 8.41
C VAL A 6 -3.83 19.95 9.28
N ARG A 7 -3.59 18.80 9.91
CA ARG A 7 -4.41 18.27 11.00
C ARG A 7 -3.64 18.34 12.31
N THR A 8 -4.19 19.10 13.25
CA THR A 8 -3.80 19.20 14.66
C THR A 8 -4.28 17.95 15.41
N ALA A 9 -3.38 17.31 16.15
CA ALA A 9 -3.71 16.22 17.07
C ALA A 9 -3.69 16.75 18.52
N ALA A 10 -4.83 16.67 19.19
CA ALA A 10 -4.96 16.84 20.64
C ALA A 10 -4.59 15.53 21.36
N PRO A 11 -3.92 15.56 22.53
CA PRO A 11 -3.72 14.33 23.30
C PRO A 11 -4.89 14.10 24.26
N ALA A 12 -5.46 12.89 24.16
CA ALA A 12 -6.41 12.34 25.10
C ALA A 12 -5.75 12.00 26.43
N GLY A 13 -6.45 12.27 27.53
CA GLY A 13 -6.02 11.95 28.88
C GLY A 13 -6.16 10.47 29.22
N ALA A 14 -5.27 9.99 30.09
CA ALA A 14 -5.45 8.76 30.84
C ALA A 14 -5.22 9.05 32.33
N ARG A 15 -6.26 8.79 33.12
CA ARG A 15 -6.27 8.75 34.59
C ARG A 15 -5.80 7.37 35.08
N HIS A 16 -5.50 7.32 36.39
CA HIS A 16 -5.18 6.18 37.27
C HIS A 16 -3.67 5.98 37.51
N ALA A 17 -3.16 5.79 38.73
CA ALA A 17 -3.78 5.64 40.04
C ALA A 17 -2.80 6.09 41.14
N ALA A 18 -3.36 6.55 42.24
CA ALA A 18 -2.68 6.86 43.48
C ALA A 18 -2.12 5.59 44.16
N GLY A 19 -0.92 5.70 44.71
CA GLY A 19 -0.32 4.72 45.61
C GLY A 19 0.75 5.41 46.44
N GLY A 20 0.37 5.93 47.61
CA GLY A 20 1.28 6.62 48.51
C GLY A 20 2.06 5.65 49.41
N ALA A 21 3.28 6.02 49.80
CA ALA A 21 3.82 5.76 51.13
C ALA A 21 5.16 6.50 51.36
N ARG A 22 5.10 7.51 52.23
CA ARG A 22 6.00 7.79 53.38
C ARG A 22 7.53 7.73 53.20
N ARG A 23 8.16 8.89 53.37
CA ARG A 23 9.31 9.18 54.28
C ARG A 23 9.44 10.72 54.36
N ALA A 24 9.09 11.41 55.46
CA ALA A 24 9.87 11.61 56.70
C ALA A 24 11.35 11.92 56.37
N GLN A 25 11.97 13.07 56.65
CA GLN A 25 11.79 14.08 57.71
C GLN A 25 12.55 15.39 57.31
N PRO A 26 12.41 16.49 58.10
CA PRO A 26 12.66 17.88 57.70
C PRO A 26 14.02 18.42 58.16
N GLN A 27 14.47 19.54 57.59
CA GLN A 27 15.27 20.53 58.33
C GLN A 27 14.82 21.95 57.98
N ALA A 28 14.09 22.52 58.92
CA ALA A 28 13.91 23.96 59.06
C ALA A 28 15.13 24.52 59.80
N VAL A 29 15.70 25.62 59.31
CA VAL A 29 16.46 26.55 60.15
C VAL A 29 15.77 27.90 60.04
N ARG A 30 15.14 28.29 61.15
CA ARG A 30 14.62 29.62 61.45
C ARG A 30 15.74 30.44 62.07
N PHE A 31 16.02 31.61 61.50
CA PHE A 31 16.42 32.83 62.20
C PHE A 31 15.89 33.96 61.29
N GLY A 32 15.18 34.98 61.72
CA GLY A 32 14.97 35.59 63.02
C GLY A 32 14.69 37.05 62.67
N ALA A 33 13.42 37.45 62.77
CA ALA A 33 12.98 38.80 62.48
C ALA A 33 13.35 39.74 63.62
N ALA A 34 13.85 40.95 63.32
CA ALA A 34 13.54 42.18 64.06
C ALA A 34 14.25 43.40 63.44
N ALA A 35 13.50 44.25 62.74
CA ALA A 35 13.61 45.72 62.82
C ALA A 35 12.45 46.35 62.01
N LEU A 36 11.28 46.35 62.63
CA LEU A 36 10.09 47.08 62.20
C LEU A 36 10.13 48.45 62.89
N ALA A 37 10.34 49.56 62.16
CA ALA A 37 9.87 50.91 62.53
C ALA A 37 10.34 51.98 61.52
N MET A 38 9.75 52.01 60.33
CA MET A 38 9.46 53.27 59.63
C MET A 38 8.25 53.02 58.72
N LEU A 39 7.09 53.38 59.25
CA LEU A 39 5.76 53.13 58.70
C LEU A 39 5.20 54.48 58.25
N LEU A 40 4.55 54.46 57.08
CA LEU A 40 3.73 55.51 56.45
C LEU A 40 4.47 56.66 55.74
N VAL A 41 4.63 56.52 54.42
CA VAL A 41 3.90 57.23 53.33
C VAL A 41 4.34 56.56 52.00
N VAL A 42 3.48 56.61 50.98
CA VAL A 42 3.62 56.01 49.62
C VAL A 42 3.00 54.61 49.47
N GLY A 43 1.68 54.60 49.33
CA GLY A 43 1.01 53.60 48.50
C GLY A 43 1.28 53.87 47.02
N LEU A 44 0.97 52.86 46.20
CA LEU A 44 1.01 52.85 44.72
C LEU A 44 2.41 52.87 44.09
N ALA A 45 2.93 51.67 43.79
CA ALA A 45 3.39 51.27 42.46
C ALA A 45 4.13 49.93 42.54
N VAL A 46 3.39 48.82 42.38
CA VAL A 46 4.00 47.62 41.81
C VAL A 46 4.22 47.95 40.33
N VAL A 47 5.34 48.59 40.02
CA VAL A 47 5.79 48.76 38.64
C VAL A 47 6.11 47.36 38.14
N THR A 48 5.25 46.82 37.29
CA THR A 48 5.62 45.76 36.37
C THR A 48 6.81 46.29 35.57
N ALA A 49 8.01 45.82 35.88
CA ALA A 49 9.18 46.10 35.06
C ALA A 49 8.91 45.47 33.69
N ARG A 50 8.32 46.26 32.78
CA ARG A 50 8.27 45.91 31.36
C ARG A 50 9.73 45.73 30.95
N PRO A 51 10.12 44.59 30.34
CA PRO A 51 11.43 44.50 29.73
C PRO A 51 11.54 45.69 28.79
N ALA A 52 12.51 46.57 29.03
CA ALA A 52 12.80 47.66 28.11
C ALA A 52 13.14 46.99 26.78
N ALA A 53 12.29 47.15 25.77
CA ALA A 53 12.63 46.79 24.41
C ALA A 53 13.89 47.59 24.08
N ALA A 54 15.01 46.89 23.86
CA ALA A 54 16.23 47.55 23.45
C ALA A 54 15.94 48.35 22.18
N ALA A 55 16.38 49.62 22.16
CA ALA A 55 16.24 50.44 20.97
C ALA A 55 16.97 49.74 19.81
N VAL A 56 16.27 49.57 18.69
CA VAL A 56 16.85 49.03 17.45
C VAL A 56 17.27 50.23 16.62
N HIS A 57 18.54 50.28 16.24
CA HIS A 57 19.04 51.20 15.23
C HIS A 57 18.69 50.65 13.86
N THR A 58 17.95 51.43 13.06
CA THR A 58 17.60 51.06 11.69
C THR A 58 18.31 51.98 10.72
N PHE A 59 19.20 51.41 9.91
CA PHE A 59 19.90 52.10 8.83
C PHE A 59 19.24 51.75 7.51
N VAL A 60 18.66 52.74 6.86
CA VAL A 60 17.92 52.57 5.61
C VAL A 60 18.82 53.01 4.46
N VAL A 61 19.36 52.04 3.73
CA VAL A 61 20.21 52.27 2.55
C VAL A 61 19.36 52.90 1.45
N ASP A 62 19.72 54.11 1.02
CA ASP A 62 18.99 54.89 0.01
C ASP A 62 19.81 55.15 -1.27
N SER A 63 21.00 54.56 -1.36
CA SER A 63 21.91 54.74 -2.49
C SER A 63 22.59 53.43 -2.91
N VAL A 64 22.69 53.21 -4.22
CA VAL A 64 23.46 52.10 -4.85
C VAL A 64 24.94 52.44 -5.05
N GLU A 65 25.39 53.62 -4.61
CA GLU A 65 26.79 53.98 -4.69
C GLU A 65 27.65 53.04 -3.83
N PHE A 66 28.68 52.44 -4.44
CA PHE A 66 29.63 51.58 -3.74
C PHE A 66 30.55 52.36 -2.78
N GLY A 67 30.86 53.61 -3.13
CA GLY A 67 31.67 54.51 -2.31
C GLY A 67 30.88 55.16 -1.19
N GLY A 68 31.49 56.14 -0.50
CA GLY A 68 30.82 56.89 0.56
C GLY A 68 30.94 56.19 1.91
N PRO A 69 32.07 56.36 2.63
CA PRO A 69 32.13 56.01 4.04
C PRO A 69 31.13 56.84 4.84
N ASP A 70 30.77 56.35 6.02
CA ASP A 70 30.01 57.15 6.97
C ASP A 70 30.82 58.39 7.37
N ALA A 71 30.17 59.56 7.44
CA ALA A 71 30.82 60.82 7.75
C ALA A 71 31.23 60.92 9.22
N SER A 72 30.54 60.22 10.13
CA SER A 72 30.77 60.24 11.57
C SER A 72 30.43 58.89 12.22
N PRO A 73 31.23 57.83 11.96
CA PRO A 73 30.95 56.49 12.48
C PRO A 73 30.77 56.46 14.01
N GLY A 74 29.66 55.88 14.46
CA GLY A 74 29.28 55.68 15.86
C GLY A 74 28.32 56.74 16.42
N ASP A 75 27.78 57.63 15.58
CA ASP A 75 26.86 58.69 16.00
C ASP A 75 25.38 58.29 16.00
N GLY A 76 25.06 57.08 15.55
CA GLY A 76 23.71 56.52 15.44
C GLY A 76 22.99 56.84 14.14
N THR A 77 23.63 57.52 13.18
CA THR A 77 23.04 57.96 11.91
C THR A 77 23.87 57.45 10.75
N CYS A 78 23.24 56.71 9.83
CA CYS A 78 23.92 56.35 8.57
C CYS A 78 23.86 57.54 7.59
N ALA A 79 24.98 58.23 7.39
CA ALA A 79 25.07 59.30 6.41
C ALA A 79 26.51 59.51 5.90
N THR A 80 26.68 59.51 4.58
CA THR A 80 27.92 59.97 3.94
C THR A 80 28.05 61.49 4.05
N ALA A 81 29.20 62.04 3.64
CA ALA A 81 29.40 63.49 3.56
C ALA A 81 28.42 64.20 2.58
N ALA A 82 27.76 63.44 1.69
CA ALA A 82 26.72 63.94 0.79
C ALA A 82 25.29 63.79 1.36
N GLY A 83 25.14 63.21 2.56
CA GLY A 83 23.85 63.05 3.25
C GLY A 83 23.05 61.81 2.85
N THR A 84 23.60 60.91 2.04
CA THR A 84 22.98 59.63 1.64
C THR A 84 23.46 58.48 2.53
N CYS A 85 22.65 57.44 2.70
CA CYS A 85 23.04 56.21 3.39
C CYS A 85 23.39 55.12 2.37
N THR A 86 24.69 54.86 2.19
CA THR A 86 25.17 53.74 1.37
C THR A 86 25.26 52.47 2.22
N LEU A 87 25.32 51.30 1.56
CA LEU A 87 25.53 50.04 2.29
C LEU A 87 26.86 50.07 3.08
N ARG A 88 27.89 50.72 2.55
CA ARG A 88 29.15 50.92 3.27
C ARG A 88 28.95 51.76 4.53
N ALA A 89 28.31 52.92 4.43
CA ALA A 89 28.08 53.81 5.57
C ALA A 89 27.28 53.09 6.67
N ALA A 90 26.22 52.36 6.29
CA ALA A 90 25.40 51.60 7.24
C ALA A 90 26.20 50.52 8.00
N ILE A 91 27.10 49.81 7.29
CA ILE A 91 27.95 48.79 7.92
C ILE A 91 29.05 49.45 8.79
N GLU A 92 29.64 50.56 8.36
CA GLU A 92 30.61 51.31 9.17
C GLU A 92 29.99 51.82 10.47
N GLU A 93 28.77 52.37 10.39
CA GLU A 93 28.01 52.83 11.53
C GLU A 93 27.67 51.68 12.48
N SER A 94 27.14 50.56 11.94
CA SER A 94 26.88 49.35 12.72
C SER A 94 28.13 48.81 13.43
N ASN A 95 29.28 48.81 12.74
CA ASN A 95 30.53 48.34 13.31
C ASN A 95 31.05 49.27 14.42
N ALA A 96 30.87 50.58 14.27
CA ALA A 96 31.31 51.58 15.24
C ALA A 96 30.43 51.59 16.51
N LEU A 97 29.10 51.46 16.35
CA LEU A 97 28.18 51.31 17.47
C LEU A 97 28.42 50.03 18.26
N ASN A 98 28.75 48.94 17.57
CA ASN A 98 28.97 47.62 18.17
C ASN A 98 27.85 47.23 19.15
N ALA A 99 26.60 47.47 18.76
CA ALA A 99 25.43 47.17 19.57
C ALA A 99 25.24 45.65 19.69
N GLY A 100 24.45 45.23 20.69
CA GLY A 100 24.18 43.83 20.95
C GLY A 100 23.35 43.14 19.85
N PRO A 101 23.30 41.80 19.84
CA PRO A 101 22.53 41.04 18.86
C PRO A 101 21.07 41.51 18.76
N GLY A 102 20.59 41.72 17.52
CA GLY A 102 19.23 42.18 17.25
C GLY A 102 18.98 43.68 17.48
N GLN A 103 20.00 44.48 17.83
CA GLN A 103 19.87 45.92 18.04
C GLN A 103 20.20 46.76 16.80
N VAL A 104 20.71 46.17 15.71
CA VAL A 104 20.96 46.87 14.44
C VAL A 104 20.30 46.15 13.29
N LEU A 105 19.51 46.88 12.50
CA LEU A 105 18.94 46.46 11.23
C LEU A 105 19.43 47.39 10.13
N ILE A 106 20.12 46.83 9.14
CA ILE A 106 20.38 47.48 7.85
C ILE A 106 19.31 46.99 6.88
N THR A 107 18.55 47.91 6.29
CA THR A 107 17.47 47.62 5.34
C THR A 107 17.54 48.55 4.13
N VAL A 108 16.71 48.32 3.12
CA VAL A 108 16.68 49.07 1.86
C VAL A 108 15.53 50.08 1.86
N ALA A 109 15.78 51.31 1.43
CA ALA A 109 14.77 52.35 1.26
C ALA A 109 13.68 51.92 0.27
N ASP A 110 12.43 52.32 0.53
CA ASP A 110 11.33 52.06 -0.40
C ASP A 110 11.63 52.60 -1.80
N GLY A 111 11.48 51.76 -2.82
CA GLY A 111 11.73 52.12 -4.22
C GLY A 111 13.20 52.13 -4.65
N LEU A 112 14.16 51.87 -3.75
CA LEU A 112 15.54 51.59 -4.14
C LEU A 112 15.68 50.15 -4.63
N GLU A 113 16.17 49.99 -5.86
CA GLU A 113 16.52 48.72 -6.49
C GLU A 113 17.76 48.91 -7.37
N GLY A 114 18.62 47.91 -7.44
CA GLY A 114 19.75 47.92 -8.38
C GLY A 114 20.99 47.18 -7.91
N ASN A 115 22.05 47.30 -8.72
CA ASN A 115 23.32 46.66 -8.46
C ASN A 115 24.34 47.65 -7.90
N ILE A 116 24.91 47.32 -6.74
CA ILE A 116 26.08 48.03 -6.22
C ILE A 116 27.31 47.51 -6.97
N VAL A 117 27.92 48.39 -7.76
CA VAL A 117 29.08 48.06 -8.59
C VAL A 117 30.38 48.46 -7.89
N PRO A 118 31.20 47.51 -7.41
CA PRO A 118 32.48 47.83 -6.78
C PRO A 118 33.46 48.45 -7.77
N ASN A 119 34.15 49.53 -7.36
CA ASN A 119 35.22 50.10 -8.18
C ASN A 119 36.44 49.14 -8.17
N GLY A 120 36.65 48.47 -9.29
CA GLY A 120 37.60 47.37 -9.46
C GLY A 120 38.87 47.72 -10.22
N THR A 121 39.34 48.98 -10.27
CA THR A 121 40.61 49.28 -10.96
C THR A 121 41.77 48.45 -10.38
N ASN A 122 42.27 47.50 -11.19
CA ASN A 122 43.38 46.62 -10.86
C ASN A 122 44.67 47.40 -10.78
N THR A 123 45.01 47.87 -9.59
CA THR A 123 46.35 48.36 -9.32
C THR A 123 46.89 47.59 -8.11
N ALA A 124 48.18 47.26 -8.15
CA ALA A 124 48.81 46.32 -7.22
C ALA A 124 48.83 46.81 -5.75
N ALA A 125 48.57 48.09 -5.49
CA ALA A 125 48.64 48.70 -4.17
C ALA A 125 47.26 48.77 -3.49
N ALA A 126 47.19 48.38 -2.21
CA ALA A 126 45.98 48.52 -1.37
C ALA A 126 45.50 49.98 -1.27
N SER A 127 46.42 50.95 -1.36
CA SER A 127 46.14 52.39 -1.32
C SER A 127 45.24 52.90 -2.44
N ASN A 128 45.06 52.11 -3.51
CA ASN A 128 44.28 52.50 -4.68
C ASN A 128 42.85 51.95 -4.65
N ARG A 129 42.43 51.33 -3.54
CA ARG A 129 41.06 50.84 -3.30
C ARG A 129 40.41 51.52 -2.10
N PRO A 130 40.31 52.86 -2.07
CA PRO A 130 39.83 53.62 -0.90
C PRO A 130 38.37 53.29 -0.54
N ASN A 131 37.60 52.75 -1.49
CA ASN A 131 36.20 52.43 -1.30
C ASN A 131 35.95 51.07 -0.64
N TRP A 132 36.98 50.22 -0.53
CA TRP A 132 36.85 48.90 0.09
C TRP A 132 37.03 49.03 1.61
N MET A 133 36.22 48.33 2.39
CA MET A 133 36.35 48.34 3.86
C MET A 133 37.55 47.54 4.37
N TYR A 134 38.09 46.64 3.54
CA TYR A 134 39.26 45.84 3.91
C TYR A 134 40.16 45.53 2.70
N PRO A 135 40.91 46.52 2.17
CA PRO A 135 41.78 46.31 1.02
C PRO A 135 43.09 45.63 1.41
N THR A 136 43.51 44.63 0.64
CA THR A 136 44.81 43.97 0.81
C THR A 136 45.68 44.19 -0.42
N ALA A 137 46.98 44.43 -0.23
CA ALA A 137 47.90 44.61 -1.35
C ALA A 137 48.04 43.28 -2.11
N THR A 138 47.84 43.31 -3.43
CA THR A 138 47.89 42.10 -4.26
C THR A 138 49.27 41.44 -4.11
N GLY A 139 49.31 40.17 -3.70
CA GLY A 139 50.55 39.42 -3.45
C GLY A 139 51.06 39.42 -2.00
N SER A 140 50.58 40.30 -1.12
CA SER A 140 50.91 40.26 0.31
C SER A 140 50.28 39.04 0.99
N ALA A 141 51.04 38.23 1.72
CA ALA A 141 50.48 37.15 2.55
C ALA A 141 49.80 37.69 3.83
N THR A 142 50.19 38.89 4.26
CA THR A 142 49.67 39.55 5.46
C THR A 142 48.37 40.27 5.14
N GLY A 143 47.33 40.03 5.96
CA GLY A 143 46.06 40.74 5.86
C GLY A 143 45.10 40.25 4.77
N ARG A 144 45.28 39.04 4.22
CA ARG A 144 44.30 38.42 3.31
C ARG A 144 43.05 37.97 4.07
N VAL A 145 41.88 38.01 3.43
CA VAL A 145 40.63 37.49 4.03
C VAL A 145 40.49 35.99 3.86
N SER A 146 41.02 35.42 2.78
CA SER A 146 41.24 33.98 2.61
C SER A 146 42.47 33.73 1.73
N THR A 147 42.84 32.47 1.50
CA THR A 147 44.03 32.16 0.70
C THR A 147 43.91 32.58 -0.77
N PHE A 148 42.70 32.56 -1.34
CA PHE A 148 42.44 33.00 -2.72
C PHE A 148 41.73 34.35 -2.80
N ASP A 149 41.20 34.89 -1.71
CA ASP A 149 40.64 36.26 -1.70
C ASP A 149 41.74 37.29 -1.38
N VAL A 150 42.69 37.44 -2.31
CA VAL A 150 43.93 38.20 -2.09
C VAL A 150 43.77 39.71 -2.23
N GLY A 151 42.68 40.18 -2.84
CA GLY A 151 42.39 41.61 -3.01
C GLY A 151 41.82 42.27 -1.75
N GLY A 152 41.33 41.47 -0.80
CA GLY A 152 40.61 41.94 0.38
C GLY A 152 39.10 41.70 0.27
N ALA A 153 38.31 42.60 0.86
CA ALA A 153 36.85 42.55 0.79
C ALA A 153 36.22 43.92 0.56
N PHE A 154 35.09 43.93 -0.16
CA PHE A 154 34.28 45.11 -0.40
C PHE A 154 33.71 45.63 0.92
N TYR A 155 33.01 44.76 1.65
CA TYR A 155 32.41 45.04 2.94
C TYR A 155 33.03 44.19 4.03
N ARG A 156 33.25 44.79 5.20
CA ARG A 156 33.77 44.11 6.39
C ARG A 156 32.79 44.31 7.55
N ILE A 157 32.38 43.20 8.15
CA ILE A 157 31.44 43.21 9.28
C ILE A 157 32.19 42.68 10.50
N THR A 158 32.21 43.45 11.59
CA THR A 158 32.91 43.10 12.83
C THR A 158 32.02 43.12 14.08
N ALA A 159 30.80 43.63 13.96
CA ALA A 159 29.83 43.72 15.05
C ALA A 159 28.53 42.95 14.72
N PRO A 160 27.70 42.61 15.72
CA PRO A 160 26.36 42.07 15.51
C PRO A 160 25.48 42.97 14.64
N VAL A 161 24.81 42.39 13.64
CA VAL A 161 23.94 43.12 12.71
C VAL A 161 22.99 42.19 11.97
N THR A 162 21.77 42.66 11.69
CA THR A 162 20.91 42.08 10.66
C THR A 162 20.98 42.93 9.40
N ILE A 163 21.33 42.32 8.27
CA ILE A 163 21.37 42.97 6.94
C ILE A 163 20.28 42.32 6.10
N ASP A 164 19.20 43.06 5.86
CA ASP A 164 18.11 42.67 4.97
C ASP A 164 18.19 43.49 3.69
N LEU A 165 18.48 42.84 2.57
CA LEU A 165 18.56 43.53 1.27
C LEU A 165 17.26 43.41 0.46
N ASP A 166 16.22 42.79 1.05
CA ASP A 166 14.86 42.68 0.51
C ASP A 166 14.80 42.13 -0.92
N ASP A 167 15.81 41.35 -1.33
CA ASP A 167 16.06 40.89 -2.71
C ASP A 167 16.15 42.02 -3.77
N ARG A 168 16.24 43.28 -3.33
CA ARG A 168 16.21 44.48 -4.19
C ARG A 168 17.59 45.03 -4.53
N LEU A 169 18.59 44.77 -3.69
CA LEU A 169 19.97 45.19 -3.94
C LEU A 169 20.89 44.00 -4.22
N SER A 170 21.55 44.03 -5.39
CA SER A 170 22.61 43.08 -5.77
C SER A 170 24.00 43.68 -5.58
N ILE A 171 25.02 42.82 -5.57
CA ILE A 171 26.43 43.24 -5.53
C ILE A 171 27.19 42.56 -6.65
N ASN A 172 27.78 43.36 -7.55
CA ASN A 172 28.73 42.93 -8.57
C ASN A 172 28.19 41.83 -9.52
N ASP A 173 26.97 41.96 -10.03
CA ASP A 173 26.36 41.01 -10.97
C ASP A 173 26.93 40.99 -12.42
N GLY A 174 28.11 41.60 -12.66
CA GLY A 174 28.72 41.82 -13.99
C GLY A 174 30.17 41.29 -14.16
N ALA A 175 30.71 41.42 -15.39
CA ALA A 175 31.99 40.84 -15.85
C ALA A 175 33.24 41.64 -15.38
N TYR A 176 33.57 41.55 -14.09
CA TYR A 176 34.73 42.23 -13.50
C TYR A 176 35.77 41.25 -12.94
N ASP A 177 36.66 40.73 -13.78
CA ASP A 177 37.90 40.12 -13.28
C ASP A 177 38.87 41.24 -12.88
N THR A 178 39.63 41.06 -11.77
CA THR A 178 41.06 41.43 -11.66
C THR A 178 41.61 41.56 -10.22
N SER A 179 40.84 41.28 -9.15
CA SER A 179 41.36 41.43 -7.77
C SER A 179 41.15 40.28 -6.80
N GLN A 180 40.37 39.24 -7.15
CA GLN A 180 40.01 38.14 -6.24
C GLN A 180 39.60 38.68 -4.85
N GLY A 181 38.58 39.53 -4.82
CA GLY A 181 38.04 40.13 -3.59
C GLY A 181 36.77 39.44 -3.14
N ALA A 182 36.55 39.40 -1.83
CA ALA A 182 35.28 38.94 -1.26
C ALA A 182 34.22 40.05 -1.27
N ALA A 183 32.93 39.71 -1.46
CA ALA A 183 31.88 40.71 -1.29
C ALA A 183 31.70 41.06 0.19
N PHE A 184 31.42 40.05 1.01
CA PHE A 184 31.36 40.21 2.46
C PHE A 184 32.47 39.44 3.17
N PHE A 185 33.25 40.14 3.98
CA PHE A 185 34.12 39.53 4.99
C PHE A 185 33.49 39.70 6.37
N VAL A 186 32.93 38.62 6.89
CA VAL A 186 32.28 38.56 8.20
C VAL A 186 33.32 38.14 9.22
N ASN A 187 33.70 39.03 10.12
CA ASN A 187 34.72 38.78 11.15
C ASN A 187 34.27 39.30 12.52
N GLY A 188 33.00 39.05 12.85
CA GLY A 188 32.36 39.34 14.13
C GLY A 188 31.23 38.33 14.40
N PRO A 189 30.67 38.32 15.62
CA PRO A 189 29.61 37.41 15.99
C PRO A 189 28.21 37.93 15.60
N ASP A 190 27.22 37.03 15.62
CA ASP A 190 25.79 37.36 15.61
C ASP A 190 25.35 38.21 14.40
N VAL A 191 25.78 37.78 13.21
CA VAL A 191 25.46 38.44 11.94
C VAL A 191 24.39 37.65 11.20
N THR A 192 23.32 38.31 10.78
CA THR A 192 22.25 37.70 9.98
C THR A 192 22.12 38.43 8.66
N PHE A 193 22.14 37.69 7.55
CA PHE A 193 21.77 38.18 6.23
C PHE A 193 20.39 37.64 5.88
N LEU A 194 19.48 38.52 5.48
CA LEU A 194 18.13 38.21 5.02
C LEU A 194 17.97 38.66 3.57
N ASN A 195 17.37 37.82 2.73
CA ASN A 195 16.96 38.17 1.36
C ASN A 195 18.10 38.83 0.56
N VAL A 196 19.30 38.23 0.63
CA VAL A 196 20.49 38.76 -0.04
C VAL A 196 20.71 38.05 -1.36
N SER A 197 20.27 38.66 -2.46
CA SER A 197 20.32 38.07 -3.80
C SER A 197 21.43 38.66 -4.67
N GLN A 198 21.97 37.82 -5.56
CA GLN A 198 22.98 38.16 -6.56
C GLN A 198 24.22 38.83 -5.93
N ILE A 199 24.76 38.19 -4.89
CA ILE A 199 25.94 38.67 -4.17
C ILE A 199 27.17 38.01 -4.77
N PHE A 200 27.98 38.78 -5.48
CA PHE A 200 29.19 38.28 -6.11
C PHE A 200 30.44 38.99 -5.58
N GLY A 201 31.42 38.21 -5.17
CA GLY A 201 32.81 38.67 -5.11
C GLY A 201 33.53 38.38 -6.42
N SER A 202 34.64 39.06 -6.68
CA SER A 202 35.57 38.61 -7.73
C SER A 202 36.41 37.39 -7.31
N GLY A 203 36.20 36.90 -6.07
CA GLY A 203 36.71 35.63 -5.56
C GLY A 203 35.64 34.82 -4.81
N SER A 204 35.20 35.31 -3.64
CA SER A 204 34.14 34.68 -2.82
C SER A 204 32.96 35.63 -2.59
N SER A 205 31.72 35.15 -2.60
CA SER A 205 30.57 35.98 -2.18
C SER A 205 30.64 36.29 -0.68
N PHE A 206 30.82 35.28 0.15
CA PHE A 206 30.91 35.41 1.60
C PHE A 206 32.17 34.73 2.13
N VAL A 207 32.90 35.41 3.00
CA VAL A 207 34.04 34.86 3.73
C VAL A 207 33.77 34.97 5.22
N MET A 208 33.71 33.81 5.88
CA MET A 208 33.60 33.69 7.33
C MET A 208 35.00 33.70 7.93
N GLY A 209 35.37 34.84 8.50
CA GLY A 209 36.63 35.09 9.15
C GLY A 209 36.82 34.33 10.46
N PRO A 210 38.02 34.40 11.07
CA PRO A 210 38.34 33.67 12.30
C PRO A 210 37.46 34.00 13.51
N ASN A 211 36.85 35.20 13.53
CA ASN A 211 35.96 35.63 14.61
C ASN A 211 34.47 35.46 14.27
N ALA A 212 34.14 34.93 13.08
CA ALA A 212 32.76 34.66 12.70
C ALA A 212 32.16 33.58 13.61
N ASN A 213 31.10 33.94 14.32
CA ASN A 213 30.39 33.05 15.23
C ASN A 213 28.90 33.37 15.18
N ASN A 214 28.04 32.35 15.04
CA ASN A 214 26.60 32.53 14.97
C ASN A 214 26.20 33.43 13.78
N VAL A 215 26.61 33.03 12.58
CA VAL A 215 26.27 33.75 11.34
C VAL A 215 25.19 32.99 10.61
N VAL A 216 24.14 33.69 10.19
CA VAL A 216 23.02 33.13 9.43
C VAL A 216 22.89 33.84 8.08
N ILE A 217 22.81 33.08 7.00
CA ILE A 217 22.39 33.56 5.68
C ILE A 217 21.07 32.86 5.38
N ASP A 218 19.99 33.63 5.24
CA ASP A 218 18.63 33.13 5.13
C ASP A 218 17.87 33.85 4.02
N GLY A 219 17.45 33.11 3.00
CA GLY A 219 16.72 33.69 1.88
C GLY A 219 17.62 34.36 0.83
N GLY A 220 17.19 34.26 -0.42
CA GLY A 220 17.85 34.85 -1.58
C GLY A 220 18.42 33.82 -2.56
N GLU A 221 19.02 34.33 -3.64
CA GLU A 221 19.58 33.54 -4.72
C GLU A 221 20.84 34.19 -5.29
N THR A 222 21.89 33.41 -5.52
CA THR A 222 23.07 33.84 -6.30
C THR A 222 23.31 32.89 -7.46
N ARG A 223 23.14 33.39 -8.69
CA ARG A 223 23.33 32.61 -9.93
C ARG A 223 24.18 33.39 -10.92
N THR A 224 25.43 32.99 -11.11
CA THR A 224 26.29 33.67 -12.08
C THR A 224 25.75 33.48 -13.50
N ARG A 225 25.58 34.59 -14.24
CA ARG A 225 25.16 34.56 -15.66
C ARG A 225 26.11 35.33 -16.56
N ALA A 226 26.80 36.34 -16.05
CA ALA A 226 27.54 37.29 -16.86
C ALA A 226 28.97 36.87 -17.23
N SER A 227 29.68 36.13 -16.37
CA SER A 227 31.09 35.76 -16.59
C SER A 227 31.54 34.59 -15.71
N ASN A 228 32.75 34.09 -15.92
CA ASN A 228 33.38 33.04 -15.11
C ASN A 228 34.22 33.57 -13.92
N VAL A 229 33.95 34.78 -13.44
CA VAL A 229 34.78 35.43 -12.42
C VAL A 229 34.48 34.95 -11.00
N ALA A 230 33.22 34.61 -10.72
CA ALA A 230 32.82 34.15 -9.39
C ALA A 230 33.26 32.69 -9.18
N ASP A 231 34.20 32.46 -8.26
CA ASP A 231 34.82 31.14 -8.05
C ASP A 231 34.20 30.36 -6.89
N ARG A 232 33.81 31.07 -5.82
CA ARG A 232 33.37 30.50 -4.55
C ARG A 232 32.15 31.26 -4.02
N PHE A 233 31.21 30.54 -3.44
CA PHE A 233 30.05 31.19 -2.82
C PHE A 233 30.35 31.51 -1.35
N LEU A 234 30.52 30.49 -0.52
CA LEU A 234 30.74 30.61 0.92
C LEU A 234 32.07 29.98 1.32
N THR A 235 32.99 30.81 1.77
CA THR A 235 34.32 30.41 2.25
C THR A 235 34.37 30.44 3.78
N PHE A 236 34.82 29.35 4.38
CA PHE A 236 35.07 29.21 5.81
C PHE A 236 36.56 29.27 6.09
N THR A 237 36.99 30.20 6.94
CA THR A 237 38.38 30.26 7.40
C THR A 237 38.52 29.66 8.78
N SER A 238 39.76 29.27 9.13
CA SER A 238 40.10 28.75 10.45
C SER A 238 39.64 29.66 11.58
N GLY A 239 38.86 29.10 12.52
CA GLY A 239 38.33 29.81 13.69
C GLY A 239 36.85 30.16 13.59
N SER A 240 36.30 30.22 12.37
CA SER A 240 34.85 30.37 12.17
C SER A 240 34.07 29.21 12.81
N ARG A 241 32.83 29.47 13.24
CA ARG A 241 31.96 28.47 13.87
C ARG A 241 30.50 28.90 13.88
N ASN A 242 29.59 27.93 14.07
CA ASN A 242 28.14 28.17 14.15
C ASN A 242 27.63 28.99 12.94
N ILE A 243 27.90 28.49 11.73
CA ILE A 243 27.49 29.16 10.49
C ILE A 243 26.32 28.40 9.85
N THR A 244 25.26 29.10 9.50
CA THR A 244 24.06 28.54 8.87
C THR A 244 23.79 29.21 7.52
N LEU A 245 23.62 28.41 6.48
CA LEU A 245 23.05 28.83 5.19
C LEU A 245 21.71 28.12 5.03
N ARG A 246 20.63 28.87 4.80
CA ARG A 246 19.30 28.29 4.61
C ARG A 246 18.40 29.03 3.63
N ASN A 247 17.42 28.32 3.10
CA ASN A 247 16.39 28.86 2.19
C ASN A 247 17.00 29.60 0.98
N TYR A 248 18.10 29.09 0.44
CA TYR A 248 18.94 29.81 -0.54
C TYR A 248 19.10 29.02 -1.84
N THR A 249 19.35 29.71 -2.95
CA THR A 249 19.67 29.08 -4.23
C THR A 249 21.05 29.50 -4.74
N VAL A 250 21.90 28.54 -5.14
CA VAL A 250 23.28 28.78 -5.58
C VAL A 250 23.56 28.10 -6.92
N SER A 251 24.13 28.84 -7.88
CA SER A 251 24.51 28.30 -9.21
C SER A 251 25.61 29.12 -9.89
N GLY A 252 26.29 28.53 -10.88
CA GLY A 252 27.10 29.27 -11.87
C GLY A 252 28.52 29.64 -11.46
N PHE A 253 29.15 28.98 -10.49
CA PHE A 253 30.50 29.34 -10.06
C PHE A 253 31.58 28.62 -10.87
N TYR A 254 32.65 29.33 -11.20
CA TYR A 254 33.75 28.83 -12.01
C TYR A 254 34.65 27.87 -11.23
N HIS A 255 34.98 26.75 -11.88
CA HIS A 255 36.04 25.87 -11.44
C HIS A 255 37.37 26.32 -12.03
N HIS A 256 38.34 26.68 -11.19
CA HIS A 256 39.66 27.12 -11.64
C HIS A 256 40.59 25.91 -11.92
N PRO A 257 40.87 25.56 -13.19
CA PRO A 257 41.58 24.32 -13.52
C PRO A 257 43.11 24.40 -13.38
N ALA A 258 43.68 25.60 -13.16
CA ALA A 258 45.12 25.82 -13.35
C ALA A 258 45.97 25.61 -12.09
N GLY A 259 46.87 24.62 -12.16
CA GLY A 259 48.01 24.43 -11.27
C GLY A 259 48.62 23.02 -11.41
N THR A 260 49.93 22.94 -11.62
CA THR A 260 50.70 21.69 -11.73
C THR A 260 51.00 21.04 -10.38
N THR A 261 50.55 21.64 -9.28
CA THR A 261 50.69 21.13 -7.91
C THR A 261 49.32 20.81 -7.32
N ALA A 262 49.23 19.74 -6.53
CA ALA A 262 47.99 19.14 -6.04
C ALA A 262 47.07 20.05 -5.18
N ASN A 263 47.54 21.24 -4.78
CA ASN A 263 46.85 22.20 -3.91
C ASN A 263 46.60 23.58 -4.56
N ALA A 264 46.96 23.78 -5.83
CA ALA A 264 46.93 25.12 -6.44
C ALA A 264 45.61 25.50 -7.14
N SER A 265 44.69 24.55 -7.36
CA SER A 265 43.61 24.70 -8.37
C SER A 265 42.24 24.17 -7.92
N ARG A 266 41.87 24.35 -6.65
CA ARG A 266 40.60 23.81 -6.12
C ARG A 266 39.69 24.91 -5.59
N THR A 267 38.54 25.08 -6.24
CA THR A 267 37.44 25.97 -5.84
C THR A 267 36.19 25.14 -5.53
N GLY A 268 35.28 25.69 -4.73
CA GLY A 268 34.00 25.06 -4.40
C GLY A 268 32.97 26.08 -3.93
N LEU A 269 31.69 25.73 -4.02
CA LEU A 269 30.59 26.55 -3.53
C LEU A 269 30.70 26.74 -2.02
N LEU A 270 30.99 25.67 -1.29
CA LEU A 270 31.30 25.67 0.14
C LEU A 270 32.79 25.33 0.30
N TRP A 271 33.61 26.33 0.64
CA TRP A 271 35.06 26.18 0.61
C TRP A 271 35.67 26.29 2.01
N PHE A 272 36.33 25.22 2.47
CA PHE A 272 37.02 25.19 3.76
C PHE A 272 38.49 25.57 3.58
N ASP A 273 38.80 26.84 3.85
CA ASP A 273 40.14 27.40 3.74
C ASP A 273 40.91 27.24 5.06
N SER A 274 41.68 26.16 5.15
CA SER A 274 42.43 25.84 6.37
C SER A 274 43.81 26.51 6.42
N ALA A 275 44.20 26.95 7.62
CA ALA A 275 45.61 26.97 8.03
C ALA A 275 46.04 25.56 8.49
N ALA A 276 47.28 25.34 8.93
CA ALA A 276 47.66 24.04 9.49
C ALA A 276 46.89 23.75 10.81
N ASN A 277 46.41 22.52 11.01
CA ASN A 277 45.75 22.02 12.24
C ASN A 277 44.51 22.82 12.70
N THR A 278 43.49 22.93 11.86
CA THR A 278 42.31 23.77 12.11
C THR A 278 41.05 22.96 12.32
N THR A 279 40.22 23.41 13.26
CA THR A 279 38.90 22.82 13.54
C THR A 279 37.79 23.76 13.09
N PHE A 280 36.93 23.26 12.23
CA PHE A 280 35.67 23.87 11.81
C PHE A 280 34.56 23.27 12.70
N THR A 281 33.82 24.11 13.43
CA THR A 281 32.77 23.67 14.37
C THR A 281 31.38 24.21 13.99
N ASN A 282 30.39 23.32 13.90
CA ASN A 282 28.96 23.62 13.74
C ASN A 282 28.64 24.42 12.45
N TYR A 283 28.47 23.72 11.33
CA TYR A 283 28.02 24.31 10.07
C TYR A 283 26.73 23.64 9.62
N THR A 284 25.74 24.43 9.26
CA THR A 284 24.43 23.93 8.81
C THR A 284 24.10 24.47 7.44
N ILE A 285 23.80 23.57 6.52
CA ILE A 285 23.20 23.84 5.21
C ILE A 285 21.80 23.24 5.25
N ASP A 286 20.76 24.07 5.12
CA ASP A 286 19.37 23.66 5.36
C ASP A 286 18.42 24.25 4.32
N ASN A 287 17.67 23.42 3.59
CA ASN A 287 16.76 23.89 2.54
C ASN A 287 17.46 24.78 1.49
N VAL A 288 18.60 24.31 0.97
CA VAL A 288 19.38 25.01 -0.06
C VAL A 288 19.31 24.25 -1.38
N LEU A 289 19.05 24.97 -2.46
CA LEU A 289 19.10 24.45 -3.82
C LEU A 289 20.46 24.78 -4.46
N PHE A 290 21.28 23.75 -4.65
CA PHE A 290 22.49 23.79 -5.47
C PHE A 290 22.16 23.28 -6.87
N ASP A 291 21.86 24.21 -7.78
CA ASP A 291 21.39 23.90 -9.13
C ASP A 291 22.51 24.13 -10.13
N TYR A 292 23.06 23.05 -10.70
CA TYR A 292 24.12 23.15 -11.68
C TYR A 292 23.56 23.36 -13.10
N PRO A 293 24.21 24.21 -13.91
CA PRO A 293 23.71 24.48 -15.23
C PRO A 293 23.86 23.28 -16.18
N THR A 294 22.79 23.00 -16.93
CA THR A 294 22.74 21.95 -17.95
C THR A 294 23.06 22.46 -19.37
N SER A 295 23.19 23.77 -19.54
CA SER A 295 23.49 24.44 -20.80
C SER A 295 24.25 25.75 -20.58
N GLY A 296 24.76 26.37 -21.65
CA GLY A 296 25.56 27.60 -21.59
C GLY A 296 27.07 27.34 -21.59
N ALA A 297 27.84 28.42 -21.70
CA ALA A 297 29.30 28.37 -21.67
C ALA A 297 29.83 28.92 -20.34
N CYS A 298 31.08 28.56 -20.00
CA CYS A 298 31.80 29.15 -18.89
C CYS A 298 33.05 29.86 -19.41
N THR A 299 32.93 31.17 -19.64
CA THR A 299 33.95 32.04 -20.24
C THR A 299 33.97 33.39 -19.54
N ALA A 300 34.95 34.24 -19.87
CA ALA A 300 35.06 35.62 -19.37
C ALA A 300 33.80 36.48 -19.60
N THR A 301 32.92 36.09 -20.53
CA THR A 301 31.72 36.85 -20.91
C THR A 301 30.43 36.02 -20.85
N ASP A 302 30.49 34.78 -20.36
CA ASP A 302 29.30 33.95 -20.14
C ASP A 302 29.54 33.05 -18.93
N GLY A 303 28.75 33.23 -17.88
CA GLY A 303 28.83 32.42 -16.66
C GLY A 303 27.83 31.26 -16.63
N ARG A 304 26.92 31.18 -17.60
CA ARG A 304 25.73 30.31 -17.52
C ARG A 304 26.05 28.83 -17.50
N GLY A 305 27.22 28.41 -17.99
CA GLY A 305 27.69 27.02 -17.95
C GLY A 305 28.73 26.73 -16.87
N CYS A 306 29.01 27.68 -15.97
CA CYS A 306 30.03 27.50 -14.96
C CYS A 306 29.60 26.53 -13.86
N ALA A 307 30.50 25.60 -13.52
CA ALA A 307 30.28 24.60 -12.49
C ALA A 307 31.57 24.36 -11.72
N THR A 308 31.48 24.28 -10.39
CA THR A 308 32.58 23.98 -9.48
C THR A 308 32.18 22.95 -8.41
N SER A 309 33.11 22.50 -7.58
CA SER A 309 32.81 21.55 -6.50
C SER A 309 31.71 22.07 -5.57
N LEU A 310 30.86 21.20 -5.04
CA LEU A 310 29.92 21.60 -4.00
C LEU A 310 30.68 21.94 -2.72
N ILE A 311 31.54 21.02 -2.26
CA ILE A 311 32.44 21.21 -1.13
C ILE A 311 33.88 20.98 -1.57
N ASP A 312 34.80 21.83 -1.12
CA ASP A 312 36.24 21.59 -1.27
C ASP A 312 37.01 22.04 -0.02
N PHE A 313 38.18 21.42 0.19
CA PHE A 313 39.04 21.60 1.34
C PHE A 313 40.43 22.00 0.87
N ARG A 314 40.90 23.17 1.30
CA ARG A 314 42.28 23.60 1.03
C ARG A 314 43.22 23.09 2.10
N PHE A 315 44.26 22.34 1.73
CA PHE A 315 45.33 21.92 2.63
C PHE A 315 46.62 22.71 2.33
N ARG A 316 47.17 23.48 3.28
CA ARG A 316 48.36 24.31 3.00
C ARG A 316 49.70 23.55 2.96
N ASN A 317 49.80 22.34 3.53
CA ASN A 317 51.02 21.51 3.50
C ASN A 317 50.66 20.01 3.42
N ALA A 318 51.29 19.28 2.50
CA ALA A 318 51.02 17.88 2.20
C ALA A 318 51.53 16.88 3.26
N THR A 319 52.34 17.32 4.23
CA THR A 319 53.05 16.38 5.13
C THR A 319 52.45 16.21 6.52
N ASN A 320 51.66 17.15 7.08
CA ASN A 320 51.20 17.07 8.49
C ASN A 320 49.90 17.87 8.83
N ASN A 321 48.97 18.05 7.90
CA ASN A 321 47.73 18.81 8.18
C ASN A 321 46.50 17.88 8.28
N SER A 322 45.85 17.86 9.44
CA SER A 322 44.48 17.35 9.59
C SER A 322 43.49 18.51 9.64
N ILE A 323 42.56 18.57 8.68
CA ILE A 323 41.38 19.46 8.82
C ILE A 323 40.37 18.70 9.67
N GLN A 324 39.89 19.30 10.75
CA GLN A 324 38.82 18.71 11.55
C GLN A 324 37.52 19.43 11.27
N VAL A 325 36.46 18.67 10.97
CA VAL A 325 35.11 19.20 10.83
C VAL A 325 34.24 18.52 11.88
N THR A 326 33.73 19.31 12.81
CA THR A 326 32.88 18.87 13.92
C THR A 326 31.50 19.50 13.79
N GLY A 327 30.43 18.70 13.74
CA GLY A 327 29.06 19.19 13.64
C GLY A 327 28.74 19.78 12.26
N PHE A 328 28.94 19.03 11.19
CA PHE A 328 28.52 19.44 9.84
C PHE A 328 27.16 18.83 9.51
N THR A 329 26.15 19.67 9.29
CA THR A 329 24.79 19.27 8.93
C THR A 329 24.47 19.76 7.52
N PHE A 330 24.05 18.86 6.65
CA PHE A 330 23.52 19.12 5.32
C PHE A 330 22.14 18.46 5.24
N ARG A 331 21.07 19.26 5.23
CA ARG A 331 19.70 18.73 5.33
C ARG A 331 18.68 19.44 4.48
N ASN A 332 17.58 18.76 4.18
CA ASN A 332 16.44 19.30 3.42
C ASN A 332 16.84 19.97 2.09
N SER A 333 18.02 19.67 1.57
CA SER A 333 18.65 20.42 0.48
C SER A 333 18.69 19.59 -0.79
N THR A 334 18.70 20.27 -1.92
CA THR A 334 18.74 19.63 -3.24
C THR A 334 20.05 19.99 -3.94
N VAL A 335 20.79 18.98 -4.39
CA VAL A 335 21.90 19.16 -5.34
C VAL A 335 21.49 18.49 -6.63
N GLN A 336 21.45 19.25 -7.72
CA GLN A 336 21.01 18.70 -8.99
C GLN A 336 21.90 19.08 -10.16
N ASN A 337 21.91 18.22 -11.18
CA ASN A 337 22.52 18.46 -12.49
C ASN A 337 24.05 18.65 -12.48
N MET A 338 24.74 18.25 -11.41
CA MET A 338 26.20 18.42 -11.33
C MET A 338 26.88 17.75 -12.54
N PRO A 339 27.69 18.48 -13.32
CA PRO A 339 28.26 17.94 -14.56
C PRO A 339 29.43 17.00 -14.28
N ALA A 340 29.69 16.09 -15.22
CA ALA A 340 30.86 15.19 -15.19
C ALA A 340 32.16 15.91 -15.56
N THR A 341 32.45 17.02 -14.89
CA THR A 341 33.65 17.82 -15.11
C THR A 341 34.82 17.27 -14.29
N LYS A 342 36.00 17.17 -14.90
CA LYS A 342 37.22 16.73 -14.21
C LYS A 342 37.51 17.64 -13.01
N ASN A 343 37.90 17.06 -11.87
CA ASN A 343 38.21 17.75 -10.61
C ASN A 343 37.03 18.51 -9.94
N VAL A 344 35.79 18.27 -10.35
CA VAL A 344 34.60 18.83 -9.70
C VAL A 344 34.00 17.76 -8.79
N PHE A 345 33.90 18.05 -7.49
CA PHE A 345 33.54 17.10 -6.44
C PHE A 345 32.29 17.53 -5.66
N ALA A 346 31.51 16.56 -5.16
CA ALA A 346 30.40 16.87 -4.27
C ALA A 346 30.86 16.88 -2.80
N PHE A 347 31.11 15.70 -2.23
CA PHE A 347 31.57 15.57 -0.83
C PHE A 347 32.91 14.81 -0.74
N PRO A 348 34.06 15.47 -0.93
CA PRO A 348 35.38 14.84 -0.96
C PRO A 348 36.07 14.84 0.42
N PHE A 349 35.51 14.17 1.44
CA PHE A 349 36.12 14.09 2.78
C PHE A 349 37.32 13.13 2.87
N GLY A 350 37.58 12.35 1.82
CA GLY A 350 38.66 11.38 1.76
C GLY A 350 39.97 11.91 1.17
N ASN A 351 40.94 11.01 1.12
CA ASN A 351 42.25 11.19 0.51
C ASN A 351 42.14 11.76 -0.93
N GLY A 352 42.59 13.00 -1.13
CA GLY A 352 42.38 13.74 -2.38
C GLY A 352 43.20 13.26 -3.59
N GLU A 353 42.70 13.56 -4.79
CA GLU A 353 43.36 13.27 -6.08
C GLU A 353 44.55 14.22 -6.37
N THR A 354 45.72 13.69 -6.69
CA THR A 354 46.85 14.49 -7.20
C THR A 354 46.61 14.78 -8.69
N ALA A 355 46.60 16.05 -9.10
CA ALA A 355 46.23 16.49 -10.46
C ALA A 355 47.11 15.95 -11.62
N GLY A 356 48.25 15.30 -11.33
CA GLY A 356 49.24 14.89 -12.33
C GLY A 356 49.17 13.42 -12.80
N ASN A 357 48.71 12.51 -11.96
CA ASN A 357 48.56 11.09 -12.31
C ASN A 357 47.56 10.45 -11.34
N ASN A 358 46.53 9.80 -11.88
CA ASN A 358 45.45 9.15 -11.14
C ASN A 358 45.93 7.90 -10.33
N THR A 359 47.18 7.87 -9.87
CA THR A 359 47.90 6.66 -9.47
C THR A 359 48.50 6.69 -8.06
N SER A 360 48.64 7.85 -7.40
CA SER A 360 49.12 7.87 -6.01
C SER A 360 48.51 9.00 -5.18
N ILE A 361 47.92 8.60 -4.05
CA ILE A 361 47.47 9.52 -3.00
C ILE A 361 48.52 9.52 -1.89
N THR A 362 48.97 10.70 -1.49
CA THR A 362 49.68 10.88 -0.22
C THR A 362 49.04 12.04 0.54
N SER A 363 48.00 11.71 1.30
CA SER A 363 47.52 12.40 2.51
C SER A 363 46.91 13.81 2.40
N TYR A 364 45.58 13.84 2.38
CA TYR A 364 44.76 14.99 2.82
C TYR A 364 43.65 14.45 3.73
N ALA A 365 43.86 14.45 5.04
CA ALA A 365 42.91 13.82 5.97
C ALA A 365 41.93 14.86 6.53
N VAL A 366 40.66 14.79 6.11
CA VAL A 366 39.57 15.39 6.88
C VAL A 366 39.21 14.42 8.00
N THR A 367 39.26 14.87 9.24
CA THR A 367 38.70 14.13 10.37
C THR A 367 37.28 14.64 10.61
N LEU A 368 36.30 13.75 10.48
CA LEU A 368 34.89 14.07 10.72
C LEU A 368 34.48 13.68 12.15
N ARG A 369 33.70 14.57 12.75
CA ARG A 369 32.96 14.32 13.98
C ARG A 369 31.54 14.87 13.83
N ASP A 370 30.55 14.07 14.21
CA ASP A 370 29.14 14.49 14.22
C ASP A 370 28.65 14.99 12.84
N LEU A 371 28.92 14.22 11.76
CA LEU A 371 28.39 14.48 10.41
C LEU A 371 26.90 14.12 10.32
N SER A 372 26.07 14.97 9.74
CA SER A 372 24.67 14.68 9.43
C SER A 372 24.32 15.09 7.99
N ILE A 373 24.17 14.13 7.09
CA ILE A 373 23.65 14.34 5.74
C ILE A 373 22.27 13.68 5.67
N VAL A 374 21.20 14.45 5.83
CA VAL A 374 19.84 13.89 6.01
C VAL A 374 18.75 14.59 5.23
N ASP A 375 17.74 13.84 4.77
CA ASP A 375 16.54 14.43 4.14
C ASP A 375 16.85 15.24 2.86
N ASN A 376 17.88 14.87 2.09
CA ASN A 376 18.30 15.59 0.88
C ASN A 376 17.91 14.89 -0.42
N GLN A 377 17.88 15.66 -1.51
CA GLN A 377 17.72 15.15 -2.87
C GLN A 377 19.00 15.39 -3.68
N PHE A 378 19.58 14.32 -4.22
CA PHE A 378 20.77 14.33 -5.06
C PHE A 378 20.38 13.80 -6.45
N LEU A 379 20.02 14.71 -7.35
CA LEU A 379 19.38 14.40 -8.63
C LEU A 379 20.32 14.63 -9.81
N ASP A 380 20.49 13.64 -10.68
CA ASP A 380 21.22 13.76 -11.94
C ASP A 380 22.67 14.25 -11.83
N ASN A 381 23.27 14.06 -10.66
CA ASN A 381 24.65 14.43 -10.40
C ASN A 381 25.60 13.42 -11.02
N ARG A 382 26.55 13.93 -11.79
CA ARG A 382 27.55 13.14 -12.52
C ARG A 382 28.93 13.52 -12.00
N ARG A 383 29.78 12.52 -11.75
CA ARG A 383 31.21 12.75 -11.49
C ARG A 383 32.04 12.17 -12.63
N PHE A 384 33.03 12.93 -13.06
CA PHE A 384 34.03 12.48 -14.02
C PHE A 384 34.83 11.31 -13.45
N ASN A 385 34.88 10.19 -14.18
CA ASN A 385 35.70 9.04 -13.86
C ASN A 385 36.78 8.84 -14.95
N ALA A 386 38.05 9.11 -14.62
CA ALA A 386 39.18 8.80 -15.49
C ALA A 386 39.50 7.31 -15.38
N GLY A 387 39.30 6.54 -16.44
CA GLY A 387 39.45 5.08 -16.49
C GLY A 387 40.78 4.50 -15.97
N ALA A 388 40.80 3.17 -15.93
CA ALA A 388 41.68 2.28 -15.17
C ALA A 388 43.20 2.51 -15.30
N ALA A 389 43.86 2.87 -14.20
CA ALA A 389 45.32 2.78 -14.06
C ALA A 389 45.78 2.21 -12.69
N THR A 390 44.89 1.70 -11.84
CA THR A 390 45.28 1.13 -10.52
C THR A 390 44.52 -0.16 -10.17
N SER A 391 45.02 -0.90 -9.18
CA SER A 391 44.51 -2.21 -8.72
C SER A 391 43.09 -2.21 -8.12
N ASP A 392 42.52 -1.03 -7.83
CA ASP A 392 41.06 -0.82 -7.70
C ASP A 392 40.76 0.43 -8.55
N PRO A 393 40.42 0.28 -9.84
CA PRO A 393 40.47 1.35 -10.84
C PRO A 393 39.44 2.48 -10.64
N THR A 394 38.61 2.40 -9.61
CA THR A 394 37.40 3.23 -9.40
C THR A 394 37.41 4.01 -8.07
N LYS A 395 38.53 4.00 -7.32
CA LYS A 395 38.70 4.62 -5.98
C LYS A 395 38.18 6.06 -5.84
N TYR A 396 38.06 6.81 -6.94
CA TYR A 396 37.68 8.22 -6.94
C TYR A 396 36.45 8.51 -7.79
N GLY A 397 35.51 7.57 -7.86
CA GLY A 397 34.27 7.77 -8.59
C GLY A 397 33.08 8.28 -7.78
N ALA A 398 33.06 8.19 -6.45
CA ALA A 398 31.81 8.35 -5.69
C ALA A 398 31.26 9.79 -5.60
N PHE A 399 29.96 9.96 -5.40
CA PHE A 399 29.38 11.27 -5.08
C PHE A 399 29.81 11.73 -3.66
N ILE A 400 29.76 10.82 -2.69
CA ILE A 400 30.31 11.00 -1.34
C ILE A 400 31.53 10.11 -1.15
N VAL A 401 32.67 10.73 -0.85
CA VAL A 401 33.91 10.03 -0.47
C VAL A 401 34.18 10.32 1.00
N LEU A 402 34.14 9.27 1.82
CA LEU A 402 34.33 9.37 3.27
C LEU A 402 35.83 9.37 3.65
N PRO A 403 36.17 9.87 4.85
CA PRO A 403 37.55 9.93 5.33
C PRO A 403 38.28 8.59 5.35
N TYR A 404 39.60 8.65 5.13
CA TYR A 404 40.49 7.52 5.30
C TYR A 404 40.71 7.14 6.78
N THR A 405 40.75 8.16 7.64
CA THR A 405 40.94 8.04 9.09
C THR A 405 39.63 7.69 9.79
N ALA A 406 39.70 7.34 11.08
CA ALA A 406 38.50 7.07 11.87
C ALA A 406 37.66 8.34 12.04
N MET A 407 36.35 8.19 12.00
CA MET A 407 35.40 9.26 12.30
C MET A 407 34.97 9.13 13.77
N HIS A 408 34.57 10.25 14.37
CA HIS A 408 34.22 10.34 15.79
C HIS A 408 32.78 10.82 15.98
N GLY A 409 32.25 10.69 17.19
CA GLY A 409 30.89 11.17 17.49
C GLY A 409 29.82 10.32 16.81
N ASN A 410 28.72 10.93 16.38
CA ASN A 410 27.62 10.26 15.68
C ASN A 410 27.51 10.74 14.23
N ASN A 411 27.92 9.92 13.26
CA ASN A 411 27.88 10.29 11.85
C ASN A 411 26.76 9.54 11.12
N VAL A 412 25.92 10.27 10.42
CA VAL A 412 24.74 9.73 9.73
C VAL A 412 24.62 10.27 8.30
N ILE A 413 24.32 9.36 7.38
CA ILE A 413 23.83 9.65 6.03
C ILE A 413 22.48 8.93 5.91
N ALA A 414 21.37 9.65 6.02
CA ALA A 414 20.06 9.00 6.09
C ALA A 414 18.91 9.74 5.42
N ARG A 415 17.91 9.00 4.93
CA ARG A 415 16.70 9.58 4.30
C ARG A 415 17.01 10.49 3.12
N ASN A 416 18.08 10.21 2.38
CA ASN A 416 18.42 10.94 1.16
C ASN A 416 17.99 10.16 -0.09
N ASP A 417 17.65 10.90 -1.14
CA ASP A 417 17.36 10.38 -2.47
C ASP A 417 18.58 10.59 -3.38
N PHE A 418 19.19 9.51 -3.85
CA PHE A 418 20.27 9.54 -4.82
C PHE A 418 19.76 9.00 -6.16
N VAL A 419 19.36 9.88 -7.08
CA VAL A 419 18.70 9.49 -8.34
C VAL A 419 19.49 10.00 -9.54
N ARG A 420 19.64 9.18 -10.57
CA ARG A 420 20.32 9.54 -11.82
C ARG A 420 19.50 9.13 -13.03
N ALA A 421 19.34 10.03 -14.00
CA ALA A 421 18.65 9.82 -15.27
C ALA A 421 19.44 8.95 -16.26
N GLN A 422 20.76 8.84 -16.08
CA GLN A 422 21.60 7.94 -16.86
C GLN A 422 22.34 7.00 -15.90
N PRO A 423 22.21 5.68 -16.08
CA PRO A 423 22.93 4.71 -15.27
C PRO A 423 24.43 4.96 -15.27
N GLY A 424 25.09 4.76 -14.12
CA GLY A 424 26.55 4.77 -14.02
C GLY A 424 27.20 3.76 -14.98
N THR A 425 28.26 4.18 -15.67
CA THR A 425 29.03 3.33 -16.58
C THR A 425 30.50 3.34 -16.16
N VAL A 426 31.05 2.16 -15.93
CA VAL A 426 32.49 2.00 -15.76
C VAL A 426 33.13 2.03 -17.15
N SER A 427 33.83 3.11 -17.47
CA SER A 427 34.61 3.19 -18.71
C SER A 427 35.97 2.51 -18.50
N THR A 428 36.30 1.57 -19.39
CA THR A 428 37.66 0.99 -19.51
C THR A 428 38.55 1.79 -20.46
N SER A 429 38.01 2.82 -21.13
CA SER A 429 38.76 3.72 -22.01
C SER A 429 39.15 5.03 -21.30
N ASN A 430 39.96 5.83 -21.96
CA ASN A 430 40.26 7.22 -21.62
C ASN A 430 39.07 8.18 -21.84
N THR A 431 37.92 7.67 -22.31
CA THR A 431 36.65 8.42 -22.40
C THR A 431 36.01 8.48 -21.02
N ALA A 432 35.54 9.67 -20.61
CA ALA A 432 34.91 9.91 -19.31
C ALA A 432 33.80 8.89 -19.00
N GLY A 433 34.00 8.06 -17.99
CA GLY A 433 32.95 7.22 -17.42
C GLY A 433 32.12 8.00 -16.41
N LEU A 434 30.89 7.54 -16.15
CA LEU A 434 30.08 8.07 -15.06
C LEU A 434 30.47 7.41 -13.73
N ASN A 435 30.16 8.05 -12.61
CA ASN A 435 30.41 7.51 -11.29
C ASN A 435 29.69 6.18 -11.04
N PRO A 436 30.40 5.10 -10.66
CA PRO A 436 29.77 3.84 -10.34
C PRO A 436 29.16 3.82 -8.93
N TYR A 437 29.66 4.64 -8.00
CA TYR A 437 29.26 4.66 -6.58
C TYR A 437 28.51 5.94 -6.20
N ALA A 438 27.52 5.81 -5.31
CA ALA A 438 26.97 6.94 -4.57
C ALA A 438 27.86 7.28 -3.37
N ILE A 439 28.23 6.26 -2.59
CA ILE A 439 29.03 6.41 -1.37
C ILE A 439 30.22 5.45 -1.39
N TYR A 440 31.41 5.97 -1.11
CA TYR A 440 32.64 5.19 -0.97
C TYR A 440 33.36 5.51 0.33
N LEU A 441 33.81 4.46 1.01
CA LEU A 441 34.72 4.56 2.16
C LEU A 441 35.90 3.61 1.97
N GLN A 442 37.10 4.16 2.16
CA GLN A 442 38.33 3.39 2.28
C GLN A 442 38.90 3.58 3.68
N GLY A 443 38.95 2.53 4.48
CA GLY A 443 39.66 2.55 5.75
C GLY A 443 41.16 2.26 5.59
N ASN A 444 41.86 2.39 6.71
CA ASN A 444 43.31 2.30 6.82
C ASN A 444 43.83 0.95 7.36
N THR A 445 42.96 -0.04 7.53
CA THR A 445 43.31 -1.32 8.16
C THR A 445 42.93 -2.50 7.28
N SER A 446 43.95 -3.22 6.79
CA SER A 446 43.79 -4.37 5.88
C SER A 446 43.58 -5.71 6.60
N THR A 447 43.73 -5.77 7.93
CA THR A 447 43.62 -7.01 8.70
C THR A 447 42.23 -7.64 8.58
N ALA A 448 42.15 -8.87 8.08
CA ALA A 448 40.93 -9.67 8.15
C ALA A 448 40.48 -9.75 9.61
N ASN A 449 39.23 -9.37 9.91
CA ASN A 449 38.68 -9.16 11.26
C ASN A 449 38.84 -7.76 11.86
N ASN A 450 39.08 -6.73 11.05
CA ASN A 450 39.04 -5.36 11.54
C ASN A 450 37.70 -5.07 12.27
N THR A 451 37.79 -4.88 13.58
CA THR A 451 36.66 -4.57 14.48
C THR A 451 36.56 -3.08 14.79
N THR A 452 37.45 -2.27 14.20
CA THR A 452 37.52 -0.82 14.45
C THR A 452 36.19 -0.19 14.10
N ARG A 453 35.60 0.50 15.07
CA ARG A 453 34.36 1.25 14.90
C ARG A 453 34.62 2.50 14.07
N ARG A 454 33.76 2.77 13.08
CA ARG A 454 33.84 4.01 12.27
C ARG A 454 32.86 5.08 12.70
N ASN A 455 31.93 4.79 13.61
CA ASN A 455 30.89 5.71 14.07
C ASN A 455 30.04 6.25 12.91
N LEU A 456 29.68 5.40 11.95
CA LEU A 456 28.97 5.78 10.74
C LEU A 456 27.74 4.90 10.52
N ALA A 457 26.60 5.55 10.30
CA ALA A 457 25.37 4.94 9.84
C ALA A 457 24.96 5.50 8.47
N ILE A 458 24.74 4.60 7.51
CA ILE A 458 24.15 4.89 6.20
C ILE A 458 22.82 4.16 6.17
N THR A 459 21.71 4.86 6.44
CA THR A 459 20.41 4.20 6.64
C THR A 459 19.26 4.90 5.97
N ASP A 460 18.22 4.15 5.60
CA ASP A 460 16.96 4.74 5.12
C ASP A 460 17.11 5.62 3.87
N ASN A 461 18.17 5.43 3.06
CA ASN A 461 18.37 6.17 1.82
C ASN A 461 17.75 5.41 0.63
N TYR A 462 17.34 6.16 -0.39
CA TYR A 462 16.91 5.62 -1.68
C TYR A 462 17.98 5.87 -2.74
N PHE A 463 18.32 4.83 -3.52
CA PHE A 463 19.29 4.94 -4.60
C PHE A 463 18.74 4.42 -5.92
N ASN A 464 18.87 5.19 -7.00
CA ASN A 464 18.49 4.75 -8.34
C ASN A 464 19.50 5.27 -9.39
N GLY A 465 19.90 4.41 -10.33
CA GLY A 465 20.80 4.77 -11.43
C GLY A 465 22.29 4.67 -11.13
N TYR A 466 22.70 4.15 -9.97
CA TYR A 466 24.10 3.85 -9.66
C TYR A 466 24.45 2.44 -10.10
N ALA A 467 25.10 2.33 -11.27
CA ALA A 467 25.34 1.06 -11.95
C ALA A 467 26.81 0.80 -12.34
N GLY A 468 27.13 -0.43 -12.73
CA GLY A 468 28.43 -0.89 -13.23
C GLY A 468 29.31 -1.60 -12.19
N GLN A 469 29.13 -1.32 -10.89
CA GLN A 469 29.69 -2.09 -9.77
C GLN A 469 28.73 -2.10 -8.58
N SER A 470 28.94 -1.24 -7.59
CA SER A 470 28.07 -1.18 -6.41
C SER A 470 27.57 0.22 -6.16
N THR A 471 26.42 0.36 -5.51
CA THR A 471 25.91 1.69 -5.16
C THR A 471 26.66 2.24 -3.95
N ILE A 472 26.85 1.39 -2.93
CA ILE A 472 27.63 1.68 -1.73
C ILE A 472 28.83 0.74 -1.69
N ARG A 473 30.04 1.27 -1.56
CA ARG A 473 31.27 0.45 -1.50
C ARG A 473 32.10 0.76 -0.26
N MET A 474 32.37 -0.28 0.52
CA MET A 474 33.17 -0.24 1.73
C MET A 474 34.42 -1.08 1.57
N TYR A 475 35.60 -0.47 1.59
CA TYR A 475 36.88 -1.14 1.51
C TYR A 475 37.70 -0.87 2.77
N GLN A 476 38.16 -1.92 3.45
CA GLN A 476 38.92 -1.82 4.70
C GLN A 476 38.24 -1.01 5.81
N SER A 477 36.91 -0.94 5.78
CA SER A 477 36.15 0.02 6.58
C SER A 477 36.18 -0.26 8.08
N GLY A 478 36.33 -1.50 8.53
CA GLY A 478 35.95 -1.87 9.89
C GLY A 478 34.44 -1.94 10.02
N ARG A 479 33.88 -1.57 11.18
CA ARG A 479 32.44 -1.63 11.47
C ARG A 479 31.73 -0.35 11.01
N VAL A 480 30.73 -0.51 10.15
CA VAL A 480 29.87 0.55 9.59
C VAL A 480 28.44 0.02 9.50
N THR A 481 27.47 0.77 10.02
CA THR A 481 26.05 0.43 9.85
C THR A 481 25.60 0.83 8.44
N VAL A 482 25.18 -0.13 7.63
CA VAL A 482 24.45 0.08 6.37
C VAL A 482 23.15 -0.71 6.48
N ALA A 483 22.00 -0.05 6.65
CA ALA A 483 20.73 -0.73 6.96
C ALA A 483 19.54 0.01 6.38
N ARG A 484 18.44 -0.69 6.10
CA ARG A 484 17.17 -0.11 5.59
C ARG A 484 17.30 0.80 4.35
N ASN A 485 18.36 0.65 3.56
CA ASN A 485 18.49 1.38 2.30
C ASN A 485 17.75 0.61 1.20
N VAL A 486 17.02 1.33 0.36
CA VAL A 486 16.26 0.77 -0.76
C VAL A 486 16.87 1.19 -2.08
N PHE A 487 16.79 0.34 -3.11
CA PHE A 487 17.38 0.63 -4.41
C PHE A 487 16.36 0.42 -5.52
N GLY A 488 16.24 1.43 -6.39
CA GLY A 488 15.41 1.37 -7.59
C GLY A 488 15.98 0.42 -8.65
N THR A 489 15.16 0.15 -9.67
CA THR A 489 15.43 -0.85 -10.71
C THR A 489 16.66 -0.55 -11.59
N GLU A 490 17.16 0.69 -11.57
CA GLU A 490 18.35 1.09 -12.34
C GLU A 490 19.66 0.95 -11.53
N SER A 491 19.58 0.55 -10.27
CA SER A 491 20.75 0.29 -9.42
C SER A 491 21.40 -1.06 -9.77
N SER A 492 22.73 -1.13 -9.63
CA SER A 492 23.44 -2.37 -9.94
C SER A 492 23.21 -3.49 -8.94
N SER A 493 22.72 -4.61 -9.46
CA SER A 493 22.55 -5.87 -8.76
C SER A 493 22.96 -7.02 -9.70
N THR A 494 23.35 -8.18 -9.17
CA THR A 494 23.71 -9.35 -10.01
C THR A 494 22.51 -9.89 -10.77
N ALA A 495 22.68 -10.33 -12.03
CA ALA A 495 21.58 -10.87 -12.84
C ALA A 495 21.10 -12.23 -12.34
N ARG A 496 19.80 -12.50 -12.53
CA ARG A 496 19.19 -13.80 -12.23
C ARG A 496 19.86 -14.87 -13.10
N GLY A 497 20.53 -15.85 -12.48
CA GLY A 497 21.04 -17.04 -13.15
C GLY A 497 22.54 -17.10 -13.47
N THR A 498 23.36 -16.09 -13.16
CA THR A 498 24.83 -16.26 -13.24
C THR A 498 25.33 -17.00 -12.00
N ASN A 499 25.47 -18.33 -12.13
CA ASN A 499 26.07 -19.30 -11.21
C ASN A 499 25.55 -19.32 -9.75
N SER A 500 24.63 -20.26 -9.50
CA SER A 500 24.41 -20.99 -8.23
C SER A 500 24.45 -20.20 -6.91
N ALA A 501 23.28 -19.99 -6.30
CA ALA A 501 23.14 -19.97 -4.84
C ALA A 501 24.09 -19.03 -4.04
N SER A 502 24.56 -17.90 -4.59
CA SER A 502 25.44 -16.93 -3.88
C SER A 502 25.64 -15.60 -4.65
N GLY A 503 24.55 -14.98 -5.11
CA GLY A 503 24.62 -13.86 -6.07
C GLY A 503 25.35 -12.60 -5.56
N GLU A 504 24.94 -12.04 -4.42
CA GLU A 504 25.51 -10.79 -3.89
C GLU A 504 26.22 -10.96 -2.55
N GLU A 505 25.94 -12.04 -1.82
CA GLU A 505 26.41 -12.26 -0.45
C GLU A 505 27.95 -12.30 -0.36
N THR A 506 28.60 -12.73 -1.42
CA THR A 506 30.07 -12.90 -1.49
C THR A 506 30.74 -12.02 -2.54
N GLY A 507 29.95 -11.41 -3.43
CA GLY A 507 30.42 -10.60 -4.55
C GLY A 507 31.09 -9.30 -4.10
N THR A 508 32.00 -8.79 -4.93
CA THR A 508 32.66 -7.47 -4.74
C THR A 508 32.53 -6.57 -5.97
N GLY A 509 31.79 -7.03 -6.99
CA GLY A 509 31.55 -6.38 -8.27
C GLY A 509 30.14 -5.78 -8.34
N THR A 510 29.30 -6.31 -9.23
CA THR A 510 27.92 -5.85 -9.51
C THR A 510 26.94 -6.19 -8.39
N VAL A 511 26.93 -5.45 -7.28
CA VAL A 511 26.08 -5.71 -6.10
C VAL A 511 25.53 -4.40 -5.52
N LEU A 512 24.38 -4.39 -4.85
CA LEU A 512 23.82 -3.14 -4.29
C LEU A 512 24.77 -2.45 -3.29
N TYR A 513 25.26 -3.25 -2.35
CA TYR A 513 26.18 -2.84 -1.29
C TYR A 513 27.35 -3.83 -1.21
N ALA A 514 28.57 -3.31 -1.32
CA ALA A 514 29.80 -4.09 -1.32
C ALA A 514 30.61 -3.94 -0.03
N ASN A 515 30.77 -5.03 0.72
CA ASN A 515 31.88 -5.25 1.65
C ASN A 515 33.07 -5.80 0.84
N ALA A 516 33.80 -4.89 0.19
CA ALA A 516 34.81 -5.22 -0.82
C ALA A 516 36.06 -5.94 -0.26
N SER A 517 36.21 -6.04 1.06
CA SER A 517 37.33 -6.73 1.71
C SER A 517 36.88 -7.41 3.01
N ASN A 518 37.63 -8.41 3.47
CA ASN A 518 37.37 -9.11 4.74
C ASN A 518 37.55 -8.23 5.99
N SER A 519 38.04 -7.00 5.83
CA SER A 519 38.14 -5.99 6.88
C SER A 519 37.01 -4.97 6.84
N SER A 520 36.03 -5.09 5.92
CA SER A 520 34.81 -4.28 5.89
C SER A 520 33.65 -5.07 6.48
N ASN A 521 33.12 -4.67 7.64
CA ASN A 521 32.08 -5.41 8.39
C ASN A 521 32.39 -6.92 8.53
N ARG A 522 33.69 -7.23 8.61
CA ARG A 522 34.27 -8.58 8.56
C ARG A 522 33.82 -9.46 7.38
N LYS A 523 33.16 -8.87 6.37
CA LYS A 523 32.43 -9.57 5.31
C LYS A 523 31.45 -10.60 5.92
N LEU A 524 30.55 -10.09 6.76
CA LEU A 524 29.58 -10.89 7.51
C LEU A 524 28.78 -11.85 6.62
N ASN A 525 28.64 -13.10 7.06
CA ASN A 525 27.80 -14.07 6.38
C ASN A 525 26.34 -13.63 6.39
N THR A 526 25.79 -13.47 5.19
CA THR A 526 24.45 -12.96 4.96
C THR A 526 23.46 -14.13 5.03
N TRP A 527 22.48 -14.08 5.94
CA TRP A 527 21.34 -15.00 5.92
C TRP A 527 20.55 -14.80 4.64
N TYR A 528 19.77 -15.80 4.21
CA TYR A 528 19.02 -15.68 2.97
C TYR A 528 17.67 -16.38 3.03
N PRO A 529 16.65 -15.86 2.32
CA PRO A 529 15.38 -16.53 2.23
C PRO A 529 15.48 -17.77 1.34
N THR A 530 14.81 -18.84 1.75
CA THR A 530 14.70 -20.11 0.99
C THR A 530 13.32 -20.28 0.36
N ALA A 531 12.29 -19.68 0.96
CA ALA A 531 10.92 -19.64 0.43
C ALA A 531 10.17 -18.43 1.00
N ALA A 532 9.21 -17.91 0.25
CA ALA A 532 8.27 -16.89 0.70
C ALA A 532 6.89 -17.19 0.12
N ALA A 533 5.88 -17.35 0.96
CA ALA A 533 4.53 -17.67 0.52
C ALA A 533 3.49 -16.89 1.34
N VAL A 534 2.48 -16.36 0.65
CA VAL A 534 1.30 -15.79 1.31
C VAL A 534 0.64 -16.87 2.16
N VAL A 535 0.32 -16.52 3.39
CA VAL A 535 -0.39 -17.38 4.32
C VAL A 535 -1.81 -16.87 4.53
N PRO A 536 -2.82 -17.76 4.49
CA PRO A 536 -4.17 -17.39 4.86
C PRO A 536 -4.19 -16.90 6.31
N GLY A 537 -4.83 -15.77 6.57
CA GLY A 537 -4.85 -15.14 7.89
C GLY A 537 -6.25 -14.72 8.32
N SER A 538 -6.50 -14.70 9.62
CA SER A 538 -7.71 -14.13 10.23
C SER A 538 -7.64 -12.60 10.39
N THR A 539 -6.65 -11.96 9.77
CA THR A 539 -6.36 -10.53 9.92
C THR A 539 -6.63 -9.79 8.63
N ALA A 540 -6.99 -8.51 8.74
CA ALA A 540 -7.23 -7.59 7.61
C ALA A 540 -6.04 -7.44 6.64
N ALA A 541 -4.82 -7.82 7.04
CA ALA A 541 -3.59 -7.62 6.26
C ALA A 541 -3.23 -8.81 5.36
N CYS A 542 -2.65 -8.52 4.20
CA CYS A 542 -2.03 -9.50 3.31
C CYS A 542 -0.64 -9.89 3.84
N VAL A 543 -0.47 -11.14 4.26
CA VAL A 543 0.70 -11.59 5.02
C VAL A 543 1.40 -12.76 4.35
N ALA A 544 2.73 -12.78 4.38
CA ALA A 544 3.54 -13.89 3.90
C ALA A 544 4.47 -14.44 5.00
N ASP A 545 4.69 -15.76 4.99
CA ASP A 545 5.72 -16.42 5.76
C ASP A 545 6.99 -16.58 4.91
N VAL A 546 8.11 -16.06 5.40
CA VAL A 546 9.42 -16.09 4.76
C VAL A 546 10.34 -17.00 5.55
N SER A 547 10.67 -18.15 4.98
CA SER A 547 11.66 -19.07 5.55
C SER A 547 13.06 -18.53 5.27
N VAL A 548 13.86 -18.32 6.31
CA VAL A 548 15.21 -17.75 6.24
C VAL A 548 16.22 -18.75 6.79
N ARG A 549 17.23 -19.08 5.97
CA ARG A 549 18.35 -19.93 6.33
C ARG A 549 19.39 -19.11 7.08
N ALA A 550 19.68 -19.52 8.31
CA ALA A 550 20.79 -18.97 9.07
C ALA A 550 22.11 -19.53 8.53
N LEU A 551 23.10 -18.65 8.34
CA LEU A 551 24.45 -19.05 7.95
C LEU A 551 25.45 -18.79 9.07
N THR A 552 26.25 -19.81 9.36
CA THR A 552 27.45 -19.74 10.18
C THR A 552 28.69 -19.77 9.28
N GLY A 553 29.70 -18.97 9.59
CA GLY A 553 30.94 -18.89 8.81
C GLY A 553 32.15 -19.39 9.59
N THR A 554 33.33 -18.87 9.22
CA THR A 554 34.45 -18.86 10.17
C THR A 554 34.03 -18.05 11.41
N ALA A 555 34.68 -18.27 12.56
CA ALA A 555 34.34 -17.61 13.82
C ALA A 555 34.23 -16.07 13.69
N ASN A 556 34.95 -15.46 12.75
CA ASN A 556 34.97 -14.00 12.56
C ASN A 556 33.91 -13.45 11.59
N GLN A 557 33.38 -14.28 10.69
CA GLN A 557 32.35 -13.90 9.70
C GLN A 557 30.93 -14.25 10.16
N THR A 558 30.82 -14.94 11.29
CA THR A 558 29.54 -15.39 11.84
C THR A 558 28.79 -14.21 12.46
N PRO A 559 27.50 -14.00 12.11
CA PRO A 559 26.63 -13.04 12.80
C PRO A 559 26.64 -13.20 14.30
N LYS A 560 26.70 -12.07 15.04
CA LYS A 560 26.60 -12.06 16.50
C LYS A 560 25.17 -11.79 16.94
N VAL A 561 24.74 -12.49 17.99
CA VAL A 561 23.43 -12.30 18.60
C VAL A 561 23.40 -11.02 19.46
N PRO A 562 22.29 -10.26 19.48
CA PRO A 562 21.09 -10.49 18.67
C PRO A 562 21.36 -10.24 17.18
N VAL A 563 20.88 -11.13 16.31
CA VAL A 563 20.97 -10.95 14.86
C VAL A 563 19.75 -10.16 14.41
N LEU A 564 19.97 -9.02 13.76
CA LEU A 564 18.91 -8.27 13.12
C LEU A 564 18.83 -8.68 11.65
N VAL A 565 17.61 -8.89 11.15
CA VAL A 565 17.34 -9.25 9.77
C VAL A 565 16.38 -8.23 9.19
N ASP A 566 16.87 -7.41 8.27
CA ASP A 566 16.07 -6.49 7.47
C ASP A 566 15.49 -7.25 6.27
N LEU A 567 14.20 -7.09 6.00
CA LEU A 567 13.49 -7.73 4.89
C LEU A 567 13.15 -6.70 3.82
N TYR A 568 13.27 -7.13 2.56
CA TYR A 568 13.00 -6.31 1.40
C TYR A 568 12.19 -7.09 0.37
N TRP A 569 11.22 -6.42 -0.25
CA TRP A 569 10.61 -6.88 -1.47
C TRP A 569 11.35 -6.31 -2.69
N THR A 570 11.37 -7.10 -3.76
CA THR A 570 11.88 -6.68 -5.04
C THR A 570 11.05 -7.21 -6.19
N ARG A 571 10.90 -6.40 -7.25
CA ARG A 571 10.29 -6.84 -8.50
C ARG A 571 11.13 -7.95 -9.16
N ASP A 572 12.44 -7.78 -9.12
CA ASP A 572 13.41 -8.74 -9.68
C ASP A 572 14.58 -8.96 -8.73
N ARG A 573 15.36 -7.91 -8.41
CA ARG A 573 16.59 -8.03 -7.62
C ARG A 573 17.01 -6.82 -6.77
N THR A 574 16.49 -5.61 -6.97
CA THR A 574 17.07 -4.36 -6.46
C THR A 574 16.65 -3.92 -5.04
N ALA A 575 15.85 -4.69 -4.28
CA ALA A 575 15.42 -4.32 -2.91
C ALA A 575 14.73 -2.94 -2.86
N GLU A 576 13.70 -2.79 -3.66
CA GLU A 576 12.96 -1.55 -3.91
C GLU A 576 12.12 -1.12 -2.71
N VAL A 577 11.64 -2.08 -1.92
CA VAL A 577 10.71 -1.83 -0.81
C VAL A 577 11.22 -2.49 0.45
N TYR A 578 11.41 -1.70 1.50
CA TYR A 578 11.75 -2.20 2.82
C TYR A 578 10.48 -2.66 3.56
N LEU A 579 10.50 -3.90 4.06
CA LEU A 579 9.34 -4.55 4.68
C LEU A 579 9.39 -4.56 6.20
N GLY A 580 10.56 -4.38 6.81
CA GLY A 580 10.74 -4.35 8.27
C GLY A 580 12.01 -5.06 8.74
N THR A 581 12.29 -4.97 10.05
CA THR A 581 13.39 -5.67 10.72
C THR A 581 12.82 -6.65 11.75
N THR A 582 13.47 -7.80 11.91
CA THR A 582 13.24 -8.72 13.03
C THR A 582 14.55 -9.02 13.78
N SER A 583 14.47 -9.44 15.04
CA SER A 583 15.63 -9.67 15.92
C SER A 583 15.61 -11.07 16.51
N TYR A 584 16.74 -11.79 16.44
CA TYR A 584 16.86 -13.17 16.91
C TYR A 584 18.00 -13.35 17.90
N ALA A 585 17.74 -14.13 18.96
CA ALA A 585 18.73 -14.45 19.99
C ALA A 585 19.55 -15.72 19.69
N SER A 586 19.29 -16.41 18.57
CA SER A 586 19.96 -17.63 18.15
C SER A 586 20.38 -17.59 16.68
N LEU A 587 21.36 -18.42 16.31
CA LEU A 587 21.83 -18.60 14.93
C LEU A 587 21.21 -19.84 14.28
N THR A 588 19.87 -19.90 14.30
CA THR A 588 19.08 -21.00 13.73
C THR A 588 18.17 -20.48 12.64
N ASP A 589 17.74 -21.36 11.73
CA ASP A 589 16.75 -21.03 10.70
C ASP A 589 15.48 -20.43 11.34
N GLN A 590 14.88 -19.48 10.63
CA GLN A 590 13.72 -18.73 11.10
C GLN A 590 12.60 -18.74 10.06
N THR A 591 11.36 -18.60 10.52
CA THR A 591 10.22 -18.24 9.68
C THR A 591 9.76 -16.86 10.10
N ILE A 592 9.83 -15.91 9.18
CA ILE A 592 9.52 -14.50 9.42
C ILE A 592 8.16 -14.21 8.81
N ARG A 593 7.22 -13.77 9.63
CA ARG A 593 5.91 -13.31 9.16
C ARG A 593 5.99 -11.83 8.77
N VAL A 594 5.63 -11.50 7.55
CA VAL A 594 5.75 -10.14 6.99
C VAL A 594 4.45 -9.68 6.32
N GLU A 595 4.05 -8.46 6.63
CA GLU A 595 2.93 -7.80 5.96
C GLU A 595 3.39 -7.21 4.62
N LEU A 596 2.73 -7.64 3.55
CA LEU A 596 2.99 -7.18 2.20
C LEU A 596 2.28 -5.85 1.95
N PRO A 597 3.01 -4.80 1.53
CA PRO A 597 2.39 -3.52 1.22
C PRO A 597 1.46 -3.64 0.01
N LEU A 598 0.28 -3.03 0.14
CA LEU A 598 -0.75 -2.94 -0.89
C LEU A 598 -0.72 -1.55 -1.55
N VAL A 599 -1.40 -1.41 -2.68
CA VAL A 599 -1.50 -0.11 -3.38
C VAL A 599 -1.98 0.98 -2.42
N GLY A 600 -1.28 2.11 -2.41
CA GLY A 600 -1.52 3.21 -1.48
C GLY A 600 -0.75 3.15 -0.15
N ASP A 601 -0.03 2.07 0.14
CA ASP A 601 0.89 2.00 1.29
C ASP A 601 2.10 2.94 1.09
N ASP A 602 2.48 3.70 2.13
CA ASP A 602 3.60 4.64 2.11
C ASP A 602 4.94 3.98 1.74
N ARG A 603 5.09 2.67 2.01
CA ARG A 603 6.28 1.90 1.61
C ARG A 603 6.43 1.80 0.08
N LEU A 604 5.34 1.97 -0.67
CA LEU A 604 5.34 1.94 -2.15
C LEU A 604 5.48 3.32 -2.79
N GLN A 605 5.65 4.40 -2.03
CA GLN A 605 5.72 5.77 -2.56
C GLN A 605 6.81 6.01 -3.62
N ARG A 606 7.83 5.13 -3.67
CA ARG A 606 8.94 5.18 -4.64
C ARG A 606 8.68 4.36 -5.90
N ILE A 607 7.59 3.60 -5.95
CA ILE A 607 7.12 2.88 -7.13
C ILE A 607 6.07 3.76 -7.80
N ALA A 608 6.44 4.38 -8.92
CA ALA A 608 5.58 5.33 -9.63
C ALA A 608 4.35 4.65 -10.25
N ASP A 609 4.53 3.44 -10.80
CA ASP A 609 3.46 2.63 -11.36
C ASP A 609 3.14 1.47 -10.41
N GLN A 610 2.05 1.62 -9.64
CA GLN A 610 1.60 0.63 -8.67
C GLN A 610 0.62 -0.40 -9.26
N THR A 611 0.77 -0.75 -10.54
CA THR A 611 -0.07 -1.73 -11.23
C THR A 611 0.66 -3.04 -11.52
N GLY A 612 -0.13 -4.10 -11.73
CA GLY A 612 0.36 -5.39 -12.22
C GLY A 612 1.59 -5.88 -11.45
N GLY A 613 2.62 -6.30 -12.18
CA GLY A 613 3.89 -6.85 -11.68
C GLY A 613 4.84 -5.91 -10.93
N ASN A 614 4.46 -4.64 -10.72
CA ASN A 614 5.34 -3.63 -10.15
C ASN A 614 5.24 -3.50 -8.63
N VAL A 615 4.27 -4.17 -8.01
CA VAL A 615 4.01 -4.15 -6.56
C VAL A 615 3.97 -5.59 -6.00
N PRO A 616 4.17 -5.78 -4.68
CA PRO A 616 4.20 -7.11 -4.08
C PRO A 616 2.93 -7.92 -4.27
N VAL A 617 1.78 -7.24 -4.30
CA VAL A 617 0.46 -7.83 -4.46
C VAL A 617 -0.22 -7.11 -5.61
N ASN A 618 -0.58 -7.85 -6.65
CA ASN A 618 -1.31 -7.29 -7.77
C ASN A 618 -2.70 -6.83 -7.30
N PRO A 619 -3.06 -5.53 -7.46
CA PRO A 619 -4.35 -5.02 -6.99
C PRO A 619 -5.56 -5.62 -7.74
N GLU A 620 -5.37 -6.08 -8.98
CA GLU A 620 -6.45 -6.64 -9.80
C GLU A 620 -6.70 -8.12 -9.50
N THR A 621 -5.64 -8.87 -9.19
CA THR A 621 -5.73 -10.35 -9.05
C THR A 621 -5.47 -10.85 -7.64
N GLY A 622 -5.03 -9.98 -6.72
CA GLY A 622 -4.57 -10.34 -5.38
C GLY A 622 -3.33 -11.25 -5.36
N VAL A 623 -2.77 -11.62 -6.52
CA VAL A 623 -1.62 -12.53 -6.61
C VAL A 623 -0.38 -11.84 -6.04
N ALA A 624 0.30 -12.53 -5.14
CA ALA A 624 1.58 -12.09 -4.64
C ALA A 624 2.70 -12.51 -5.59
N GLN A 625 3.64 -11.61 -5.84
CA GLN A 625 4.63 -11.74 -6.91
C GLN A 625 5.93 -11.00 -6.58
N GLY A 626 6.91 -11.09 -7.48
CA GLY A 626 8.26 -10.60 -7.24
C GLY A 626 9.00 -11.53 -6.28
N PHE A 627 9.90 -10.96 -5.48
CA PHE A 627 10.79 -11.73 -4.64
C PHE A 627 11.03 -11.04 -3.30
N VAL A 628 11.43 -11.84 -2.31
CA VAL A 628 11.92 -11.36 -1.02
C VAL A 628 13.43 -11.58 -0.93
N ARG A 629 14.15 -10.62 -0.35
CA ARG A 629 15.54 -10.76 0.07
C ARG A 629 15.76 -10.11 1.42
N VAL A 630 16.89 -10.43 2.05
CA VAL A 630 17.22 -9.93 3.39
C VAL A 630 18.60 -9.30 3.44
N GLN A 631 18.82 -8.49 4.47
CA GLN A 631 20.13 -8.04 4.90
C GLN A 631 20.32 -8.43 6.37
N THR A 632 21.50 -8.91 6.73
CA THR A 632 21.81 -9.40 8.07
C THR A 632 22.71 -8.40 8.79
N HIS A 633 22.42 -8.15 10.06
CA HIS A 633 23.26 -7.32 10.91
C HIS A 633 23.63 -8.09 12.19
N SER A 634 24.89 -8.01 12.57
CA SER A 634 25.29 -8.40 13.92
C SER A 634 24.89 -7.28 14.87
N GLY A 635 24.06 -7.59 15.86
CA GLY A 635 23.67 -6.66 16.90
C GLY A 635 24.89 -6.17 17.68
N ALA A 636 24.82 -4.92 18.13
CA ALA A 636 25.67 -4.48 19.22
C ALA A 636 25.38 -5.36 20.44
N VAL A 637 26.41 -5.84 21.13
CA VAL A 637 26.20 -6.49 22.43
C VAL A 637 25.51 -5.46 23.31
N SER A 638 24.30 -5.76 23.78
CA SER A 638 23.55 -4.87 24.65
C SER A 638 24.39 -4.57 25.91
N GLY A 639 24.58 -3.27 26.19
CA GLY A 639 25.31 -2.80 27.39
C GLY A 639 26.75 -2.30 27.18
N THR A 640 27.31 -2.29 25.96
CA THR A 640 28.70 -1.82 25.71
C THR A 640 28.84 -0.41 25.10
N GLY A 641 27.74 0.27 24.74
CA GLY A 641 27.81 1.57 24.03
C GLY A 641 28.26 1.46 22.57
N ASP A 642 28.28 0.25 21.99
CA ASP A 642 28.66 -0.07 20.61
C ASP A 642 27.58 0.32 19.58
N GLY A 643 27.36 1.61 19.32
CA GLY A 643 26.29 2.08 18.40
C GLY A 643 26.40 1.73 16.90
N ASP A 644 27.42 0.99 16.45
CA ASP A 644 27.56 0.59 15.02
C ASP A 644 27.28 -0.90 14.84
N LEU A 645 26.36 -1.24 13.93
CA LEU A 645 26.10 -2.60 13.51
C LEU A 645 27.17 -3.07 12.52
N GLU A 646 27.45 -4.37 12.49
CA GLU A 646 28.16 -4.98 11.36
C GLU A 646 27.12 -5.40 10.33
N SER A 647 27.00 -4.68 9.22
CA SER A 647 26.04 -4.98 8.16
C SER A 647 26.63 -5.89 7.09
N SER A 648 25.89 -6.96 6.75
CA SER A 648 26.19 -7.84 5.63
C SER A 648 25.82 -7.20 4.30
N GLN A 649 26.26 -7.81 3.20
CA GLN A 649 25.72 -7.51 1.87
C GLN A 649 24.27 -8.01 1.79
N PHE A 650 23.57 -7.75 0.68
CA PHE A 650 22.21 -8.24 0.49
C PHE A 650 22.20 -9.72 0.08
N SER A 651 21.20 -10.47 0.54
CA SER A 651 21.05 -11.90 0.26
C SER A 651 20.60 -12.16 -1.18
N ARG A 652 20.75 -13.37 -1.70
CA ARG A 652 19.95 -13.83 -2.84
C ARG A 652 18.44 -13.68 -2.56
N VAL A 653 17.64 -13.79 -3.60
CA VAL A 653 16.18 -13.66 -3.54
C VAL A 653 15.46 -15.01 -3.46
N ALA A 654 14.27 -15.04 -2.85
CA ALA A 654 13.31 -16.14 -2.94
C ALA A 654 12.00 -15.64 -3.57
N PRO A 655 11.38 -16.39 -4.52
CA PRO A 655 10.14 -15.97 -5.14
C PRO A 655 9.03 -15.88 -4.10
N LEU A 656 8.24 -14.83 -4.19
CA LEU A 656 7.01 -14.67 -3.43
C LEU A 656 5.87 -15.37 -4.18
N THR A 657 5.15 -16.26 -3.51
CA THR A 657 4.06 -17.06 -4.11
C THR A 657 2.78 -16.96 -3.29
N GLY A 658 1.66 -17.38 -3.88
CA GLY A 658 0.34 -17.37 -3.24
C GLY A 658 -0.50 -16.16 -3.65
N THR A 659 -1.66 -16.01 -3.03
CA THR A 659 -2.62 -14.95 -3.33
C THR A 659 -3.27 -14.44 -2.05
N CYS A 660 -3.48 -13.13 -2.00
CA CYS A 660 -4.26 -12.47 -0.97
C CYS A 660 -5.73 -12.25 -1.38
N ALA A 661 -6.11 -12.68 -2.60
CA ALA A 661 -7.51 -12.76 -2.98
C ALA A 661 -8.21 -13.89 -2.21
N PRO A 662 -9.43 -13.65 -1.67
CA PRO A 662 -10.19 -14.69 -1.01
C PRO A 662 -10.66 -15.74 -2.02
N ALA A 663 -10.39 -17.01 -1.72
CA ALA A 663 -11.01 -18.15 -2.37
C ALA A 663 -12.29 -18.51 -1.61
N LEU A 664 -13.38 -18.73 -2.34
CA LEU A 664 -14.71 -18.93 -1.77
C LEU A 664 -15.23 -20.34 -2.08
N THR A 665 -15.84 -20.97 -1.09
CA THR A 665 -16.70 -22.14 -1.26
C THR A 665 -18.08 -21.84 -0.69
N ILE A 666 -19.15 -22.24 -1.37
CA ILE A 666 -20.50 -22.19 -0.81
C ILE A 666 -21.11 -23.58 -0.92
N GLU A 667 -21.57 -24.12 0.20
CA GLU A 667 -22.10 -25.48 0.30
C GLU A 667 -23.41 -25.48 1.06
N GLN A 668 -24.18 -26.56 0.96
CA GLN A 668 -25.25 -26.81 1.91
C GLN A 668 -24.70 -26.81 3.36
N ALA A 669 -25.39 -26.11 4.28
CA ALA A 669 -24.98 -26.02 5.67
C ALA A 669 -25.07 -27.38 6.38
N ALA A 670 -24.19 -27.61 7.36
CA ALA A 670 -24.18 -28.86 8.11
C ALA A 670 -25.52 -29.11 8.83
N GLY A 671 -26.12 -30.28 8.60
CA GLY A 671 -27.40 -30.66 9.21
C GLY A 671 -28.65 -30.18 8.47
N GLN A 672 -28.50 -29.42 7.38
CA GLN A 672 -29.60 -29.12 6.47
C GLN A 672 -30.10 -30.43 5.84
N ALA A 673 -31.41 -30.67 5.87
CA ALA A 673 -31.99 -31.81 5.17
C ALA A 673 -32.08 -31.53 3.67
N ASP A 674 -31.84 -32.55 2.85
CA ASP A 674 -32.07 -32.52 1.40
C ASP A 674 -32.59 -33.91 0.94
N PRO A 675 -33.83 -34.02 0.43
CA PRO A 675 -34.83 -32.95 0.29
C PRO A 675 -35.40 -32.47 1.64
N THR A 676 -35.98 -31.27 1.65
CA THR A 676 -36.57 -30.65 2.87
C THR A 676 -37.96 -30.05 2.63
N LEU A 677 -38.77 -30.03 3.69
CA LEU A 677 -40.04 -29.29 3.79
C LEU A 677 -39.90 -27.98 4.58
N ALA A 678 -38.75 -27.77 5.24
CA ALA A 678 -38.44 -26.50 5.90
C ALA A 678 -38.08 -25.45 4.84
N ARG A 679 -38.66 -24.25 4.98
CA ARG A 679 -38.56 -23.22 3.95
C ARG A 679 -37.24 -22.46 3.95
N ASP A 680 -36.60 -22.34 5.11
CA ASP A 680 -35.27 -21.76 5.23
C ASP A 680 -34.23 -22.77 4.75
N LEU A 681 -33.63 -22.48 3.61
CA LEU A 681 -32.56 -23.28 3.01
C LEU A 681 -31.23 -22.67 3.42
N HIS A 682 -30.49 -23.37 4.26
CA HIS A 682 -29.23 -22.87 4.81
C HIS A 682 -28.04 -23.30 3.96
N PHE A 683 -27.30 -22.33 3.44
CA PHE A 683 -26.01 -22.52 2.77
C PHE A 683 -24.90 -21.88 3.58
N GLU A 684 -23.73 -22.52 3.65
CA GLU A 684 -22.56 -22.00 4.32
C GLU A 684 -21.53 -21.52 3.30
N LEU A 685 -21.26 -20.21 3.30
CA LEU A 685 -20.16 -19.58 2.58
C LEU A 685 -18.90 -19.62 3.46
N THR A 686 -17.83 -20.22 2.96
CA THR A 686 -16.50 -20.22 3.58
C THR A 686 -15.50 -19.50 2.69
N ALA A 687 -14.69 -18.63 3.29
CA ALA A 687 -13.61 -17.91 2.63
C ALA A 687 -12.25 -18.34 3.17
N SER A 688 -11.23 -18.34 2.31
CA SER A 688 -9.85 -18.67 2.70
C SER A 688 -9.21 -17.62 3.61
N THR A 689 -9.75 -16.40 3.67
CA THR A 689 -9.26 -15.28 4.50
C THR A 689 -10.46 -14.47 4.98
N ALA A 690 -10.25 -13.61 5.99
CA ALA A 690 -11.31 -12.76 6.51
C ALA A 690 -11.85 -11.80 5.42
N LEU A 691 -13.17 -11.74 5.29
CA LEU A 691 -13.89 -10.82 4.40
C LEU A 691 -14.26 -9.53 5.15
N ASP A 692 -14.38 -8.43 4.41
CA ASP A 692 -14.98 -7.20 4.89
C ASP A 692 -16.49 -7.38 5.00
N GLN A 693 -17.00 -7.37 6.23
CA GLN A 693 -18.43 -7.50 6.52
C GLN A 693 -19.30 -6.50 5.74
N ALA A 694 -18.79 -5.31 5.42
CA ALA A 694 -19.53 -4.32 4.64
C ALA A 694 -19.80 -4.78 3.19
N THR A 695 -19.01 -5.71 2.68
CA THR A 695 -19.16 -6.28 1.33
C THR A 695 -19.95 -7.59 1.30
N VAL A 696 -20.20 -8.21 2.45
CA VAL A 696 -20.89 -9.51 2.56
C VAL A 696 -22.38 -9.26 2.81
N THR A 697 -23.11 -8.88 1.76
CA THR A 697 -24.55 -8.60 1.80
C THR A 697 -25.36 -9.68 1.08
N PRO A 698 -26.68 -9.83 1.33
CA PRO A 698 -27.51 -10.82 0.63
C PRO A 698 -27.43 -10.75 -0.90
N ASP A 699 -27.28 -9.55 -1.47
CA ASP A 699 -27.22 -9.30 -2.91
C ASP A 699 -26.01 -9.94 -3.61
N VAL A 700 -24.98 -10.34 -2.87
CA VAL A 700 -23.78 -10.98 -3.45
C VAL A 700 -23.98 -12.48 -3.73
N VAL A 701 -25.07 -13.08 -3.25
CA VAL A 701 -25.40 -14.48 -3.48
C VAL A 701 -26.42 -14.56 -4.61
N GLU A 702 -25.99 -15.07 -5.76
CA GLU A 702 -26.88 -15.38 -6.86
C GLU A 702 -27.58 -16.72 -6.59
N VAL A 703 -28.90 -16.73 -6.74
CA VAL A 703 -29.74 -17.92 -6.51
C VAL A 703 -30.46 -18.30 -7.79
N THR A 704 -30.44 -19.58 -8.14
CA THR A 704 -31.29 -20.15 -9.18
C THR A 704 -32.21 -21.21 -8.59
N ALA A 705 -33.44 -21.29 -9.09
CA ALA A 705 -34.42 -22.29 -8.68
C ALA A 705 -34.95 -23.00 -9.93
N THR A 706 -34.87 -24.33 -9.94
CA THR A 706 -35.36 -25.17 -11.03
C THR A 706 -36.59 -25.95 -10.57
N PRO A 707 -37.72 -25.94 -11.32
CA PRO A 707 -38.89 -26.73 -10.98
C PRO A 707 -38.57 -28.23 -10.83
N THR A 708 -39.31 -28.89 -9.94
CA THR A 708 -39.31 -30.34 -9.74
C THR A 708 -40.64 -30.93 -10.25
N ALA A 709 -40.78 -32.25 -10.23
CA ALA A 709 -42.05 -32.91 -10.52
C ALA A 709 -43.17 -32.56 -9.52
N GLU A 710 -42.85 -31.92 -8.39
CA GLU A 710 -43.80 -31.51 -7.36
C GLU A 710 -44.02 -29.99 -7.30
N THR A 711 -43.54 -29.26 -8.30
CA THR A 711 -43.85 -27.83 -8.45
C THR A 711 -45.29 -27.66 -8.88
N HIS A 712 -46.03 -26.82 -8.17
CA HIS A 712 -47.40 -26.45 -8.48
C HIS A 712 -47.46 -25.34 -9.56
N ASP A 713 -46.58 -24.33 -9.48
CA ASP A 713 -46.48 -23.22 -10.44
C ASP A 713 -45.03 -22.82 -10.71
N ALA A 714 -44.49 -23.28 -11.83
CA ALA A 714 -43.12 -23.00 -12.25
C ALA A 714 -42.84 -21.51 -12.53
N SER A 715 -43.87 -20.68 -12.74
CA SER A 715 -43.70 -19.24 -12.95
C SER A 715 -43.54 -18.46 -11.64
N ARG A 716 -43.82 -19.10 -10.49
CA ARG A 716 -43.83 -18.49 -9.15
C ARG A 716 -42.83 -19.13 -8.19
N LEU A 717 -41.61 -19.42 -8.64
CA LEU A 717 -40.55 -19.93 -7.75
C LEU A 717 -39.93 -18.85 -6.85
N ASN A 718 -39.79 -17.62 -7.37
CA ASN A 718 -39.32 -16.42 -6.66
C ASN A 718 -38.16 -16.67 -5.66
N PRO A 719 -36.99 -17.16 -6.13
CA PRO A 719 -35.86 -17.40 -5.24
C PRO A 719 -35.34 -16.09 -4.65
N GLN A 720 -35.12 -16.09 -3.33
CA GLN A 720 -34.66 -14.91 -2.59
C GLN A 720 -33.66 -15.27 -1.49
N VAL A 721 -32.65 -14.42 -1.31
CA VAL A 721 -31.70 -14.50 -0.18
C VAL A 721 -32.25 -13.65 0.95
N VAL A 722 -32.66 -14.27 2.04
CA VAL A 722 -33.29 -13.61 3.20
C VAL A 722 -32.24 -12.95 4.08
N SER A 723 -31.12 -13.63 4.28
CA SER A 723 -30.04 -13.13 5.14
C SER A 723 -28.71 -13.77 4.77
N LEU A 724 -27.63 -13.03 4.99
CA LEU A 724 -26.26 -13.53 4.96
C LEU A 724 -25.57 -13.05 6.24
N THR A 725 -25.27 -13.97 7.16
CA THR A 725 -24.83 -13.64 8.52
C THR A 725 -23.54 -14.36 8.87
N GLU A 726 -22.62 -13.68 9.57
CA GLU A 726 -21.36 -14.30 9.99
C GLU A 726 -21.62 -15.40 11.03
N VAL A 727 -20.87 -16.50 10.92
CA VAL A 727 -20.81 -17.53 11.96
C VAL A 727 -19.95 -17.02 13.12
N ASP A 728 -20.54 -16.98 14.32
CA ASP A 728 -19.85 -16.54 15.54
C ASP A 728 -18.50 -17.25 15.74
N GLY A 729 -17.46 -16.46 16.02
CA GLY A 729 -16.11 -16.97 16.24
C GLY A 729 -15.35 -17.36 14.96
N SER A 730 -15.91 -17.16 13.77
CA SER A 730 -15.21 -17.41 12.49
C SER A 730 -14.23 -16.30 12.09
N ALA A 731 -14.30 -15.13 12.73
CA ALA A 731 -13.46 -13.98 12.43
C ALA A 731 -13.54 -13.55 10.95
N GLY A 732 -14.76 -13.49 10.41
CA GLY A 732 -15.07 -13.05 9.05
C GLY A 732 -14.77 -14.08 7.96
N THR A 733 -14.60 -15.36 8.30
CA THR A 733 -14.27 -16.42 7.32
C THR A 733 -15.43 -17.34 6.97
N ARG A 734 -16.51 -17.35 7.76
CA ARG A 734 -17.68 -18.22 7.53
C ARG A 734 -18.97 -17.44 7.69
N PHE A 735 -19.92 -17.64 6.78
CA PHE A 735 -21.22 -16.98 6.77
C PHE A 735 -22.32 -17.98 6.41
N VAL A 736 -23.52 -17.82 6.97
CA VAL A 736 -24.70 -18.59 6.61
C VAL A 736 -25.65 -17.73 5.78
N ALA A 737 -25.89 -18.16 4.55
CA ALA A 737 -26.93 -17.64 3.68
C ALA A 737 -28.24 -18.43 3.95
N VAL A 738 -29.33 -17.71 4.18
CA VAL A 738 -30.68 -18.29 4.25
C VAL A 738 -31.41 -17.92 2.98
N VAL A 739 -31.83 -18.93 2.22
CA VAL A 739 -32.51 -18.78 0.94
C VAL A 739 -33.92 -19.34 1.04
N ARG A 740 -34.87 -18.71 0.35
CA ARG A 740 -36.26 -19.18 0.23
C ARG A 740 -36.69 -19.24 -1.22
N VAL A 741 -37.63 -20.12 -1.49
CA VAL A 741 -38.44 -20.20 -2.72
C VAL A 741 -39.91 -20.35 -2.34
N ASP A 742 -40.79 -20.01 -3.26
CA ASP A 742 -42.24 -19.99 -3.03
C ASP A 742 -42.93 -21.30 -3.42
N ASP A 743 -42.21 -22.23 -4.07
CA ASP A 743 -42.73 -23.54 -4.45
C ASP A 743 -41.62 -24.60 -4.54
N SER A 744 -42.00 -25.88 -4.69
CA SER A 744 -41.06 -26.99 -4.78
C SER A 744 -40.04 -26.75 -5.88
N ALA A 745 -38.76 -26.69 -5.54
CA ALA A 745 -37.68 -26.43 -6.49
C ALA A 745 -36.35 -26.99 -5.99
N THR A 746 -35.46 -27.31 -6.93
CA THR A 746 -34.03 -27.48 -6.62
C THR A 746 -33.37 -26.11 -6.69
N VAL A 747 -32.85 -25.65 -5.55
CA VAL A 747 -32.24 -24.34 -5.38
C VAL A 747 -30.73 -24.47 -5.41
N GLU A 748 -30.05 -23.69 -6.25
CA GLU A 748 -28.59 -23.62 -6.34
C GLU A 748 -28.13 -22.19 -6.05
N VAL A 749 -27.00 -22.06 -5.35
CA VAL A 749 -26.44 -20.75 -4.98
C VAL A 749 -25.00 -20.61 -5.46
N ARG A 750 -24.59 -19.37 -5.78
CA ARG A 750 -23.19 -19.03 -6.06
C ARG A 750 -22.88 -17.59 -5.67
N VAL A 751 -21.64 -17.31 -5.31
CA VAL A 751 -21.10 -15.96 -5.19
C VAL A 751 -20.26 -15.68 -6.46
N PRO A 752 -20.57 -14.65 -7.26
CA PRO A 752 -19.83 -14.35 -8.48
C PRO A 752 -18.43 -13.79 -8.17
N ALA A 753 -17.58 -13.73 -9.20
CA ALA A 753 -16.31 -13.00 -9.09
C ALA A 753 -16.55 -11.52 -8.77
N GLU A 754 -15.59 -10.91 -8.09
CA GLU A 754 -15.55 -9.50 -7.69
C GLU A 754 -16.65 -9.06 -6.70
N ALA A 755 -17.40 -10.00 -6.12
CA ALA A 755 -18.58 -9.72 -5.31
C ALA A 755 -18.24 -9.26 -3.88
N VAL A 756 -17.27 -9.93 -3.25
CA VAL A 756 -16.86 -9.68 -1.86
C VAL A 756 -15.38 -9.28 -1.80
N ALA A 757 -15.00 -8.52 -0.79
CA ALA A 757 -13.62 -8.08 -0.60
C ALA A 757 -13.09 -8.44 0.79
N THR A 758 -11.78 -8.46 0.94
CA THR A 758 -11.11 -8.42 2.25
C THR A 758 -11.20 -7.00 2.83
N PRO A 759 -10.94 -6.80 4.13
CA PRO A 759 -10.84 -5.46 4.72
C PRO A 759 -9.77 -4.56 4.09
N ALA A 760 -8.80 -5.17 3.39
CA ALA A 760 -7.79 -4.47 2.61
C ALA A 760 -8.24 -4.10 1.19
N GLY A 761 -9.50 -4.36 0.82
CA GLY A 761 -10.09 -4.02 -0.47
C GLY A 761 -9.77 -4.99 -1.61
N ILE A 762 -9.13 -6.14 -1.32
CA ILE A 762 -8.84 -7.16 -2.34
C ILE A 762 -10.08 -8.03 -2.56
N ARG A 763 -10.57 -8.09 -3.80
CA ARG A 763 -11.78 -8.82 -4.17
C ARG A 763 -11.52 -10.29 -4.52
N ASN A 764 -12.57 -11.12 -4.44
CA ASN A 764 -12.51 -12.50 -4.91
C ASN A 764 -12.43 -12.55 -6.44
N VAL A 765 -11.36 -13.11 -7.01
CA VAL A 765 -11.17 -13.09 -8.48
C VAL A 765 -11.98 -14.15 -9.20
N ALA A 766 -12.33 -15.23 -8.50
CA ALA A 766 -13.11 -16.33 -9.04
C ALA A 766 -14.48 -16.43 -8.32
N PRO A 767 -15.51 -16.95 -9.01
CA PRO A 767 -16.75 -17.33 -8.36
C PRO A 767 -16.52 -18.39 -7.27
N SER A 768 -17.43 -18.50 -6.32
CA SER A 768 -17.42 -19.57 -5.33
C SER A 768 -17.48 -20.94 -5.99
N THR A 769 -16.69 -21.87 -5.49
CA THR A 769 -16.79 -23.29 -5.86
C THR A 769 -17.72 -24.04 -4.92
N SER A 770 -18.24 -25.18 -5.35
CA SER A 770 -19.11 -26.03 -4.52
C SER A 770 -18.90 -27.50 -4.86
N ARG A 771 -18.99 -28.37 -3.86
CA ARG A 771 -19.13 -29.83 -4.01
C ARG A 771 -20.59 -30.23 -4.07
N ASP A 772 -21.42 -29.61 -3.24
CA ASP A 772 -22.86 -29.80 -3.17
C ASP A 772 -23.57 -28.52 -2.74
N GLY A 773 -23.88 -27.70 -3.75
CA GLY A 773 -24.41 -26.34 -3.60
C GLY A 773 -25.89 -26.28 -3.92
N ARG A 774 -26.58 -27.42 -3.83
CA ARG A 774 -27.99 -27.58 -4.19
C ARG A 774 -28.78 -28.07 -2.98
N ILE A 775 -30.00 -27.59 -2.85
CA ILE A 775 -30.97 -28.12 -1.88
C ILE A 775 -32.31 -28.26 -2.60
N THR A 776 -32.96 -29.44 -2.49
CA THR A 776 -34.32 -29.63 -2.99
C THR A 776 -35.34 -29.28 -1.91
N TYR A 777 -36.04 -28.16 -2.12
CA TYR A 777 -37.21 -27.77 -1.34
C TYR A 777 -38.47 -28.42 -1.89
N ARG A 778 -39.32 -28.93 -1.01
CA ARG A 778 -40.65 -29.44 -1.32
C ARG A 778 -41.69 -28.56 -0.63
N ASN A 779 -42.64 -28.05 -1.40
CA ASN A 779 -43.73 -27.25 -0.87
C ASN A 779 -44.59 -28.11 0.08
N PRO A 780 -44.77 -27.71 1.35
CA PRO A 780 -45.51 -28.47 2.34
C PRO A 780 -47.02 -28.52 2.08
N LEU A 781 -47.56 -27.65 1.23
CA LEU A 781 -48.99 -27.57 0.93
C LEU A 781 -49.41 -28.61 -0.11
N ILE A 782 -50.52 -29.30 0.18
CA ILE A 782 -51.18 -30.26 -0.71
C ILE A 782 -52.68 -30.02 -0.77
N ALA A 783 -53.30 -30.42 -1.88
CA ALA A 783 -54.75 -30.50 -2.00
C ALA A 783 -55.19 -31.96 -2.16
N SER A 784 -56.30 -32.34 -1.53
CA SER A 784 -56.80 -33.71 -1.56
C SER A 784 -58.33 -33.77 -1.75
N PRO A 785 -58.82 -34.43 -2.81
CA PRO A 785 -58.07 -34.78 -4.02
C PRO A 785 -57.72 -33.52 -4.85
N PRO A 786 -56.60 -33.51 -5.60
CA PRO A 786 -56.21 -32.35 -6.43
C PRO A 786 -57.05 -32.22 -7.71
N THR A 787 -57.71 -33.30 -8.12
CA THR A 787 -58.67 -33.31 -9.23
C THR A 787 -59.79 -34.30 -8.92
N PHE A 788 -61.01 -34.00 -9.38
CA PHE A 788 -62.17 -34.88 -9.22
C PHE A 788 -63.25 -34.55 -10.25
N THR A 789 -64.10 -35.53 -10.52
CA THR A 789 -65.30 -35.39 -11.35
C THR A 789 -66.41 -34.66 -10.58
N LEU A 790 -67.01 -33.65 -11.19
CA LEU A 790 -68.14 -32.89 -10.64
C LEU A 790 -69.30 -32.83 -11.64
N VAL A 791 -70.47 -33.30 -11.22
CA VAL A 791 -71.67 -33.35 -12.08
C VAL A 791 -72.50 -32.09 -11.89
N THR A 792 -72.91 -31.45 -13.00
CA THR A 792 -73.77 -30.25 -12.95
C THR A 792 -75.15 -30.60 -12.40
N GLY A 793 -75.67 -29.79 -11.48
CA GLY A 793 -76.96 -30.03 -10.83
C GLY A 793 -76.95 -31.09 -9.71
N GLU A 794 -75.82 -31.77 -9.43
CA GLU A 794 -75.72 -32.72 -8.32
C GLU A 794 -75.78 -31.99 -6.96
N PRO A 795 -76.79 -32.25 -6.10
CA PRO A 795 -77.03 -31.44 -4.90
C PRO A 795 -75.99 -31.65 -3.79
N ASN A 796 -75.28 -32.79 -3.79
CA ASN A 796 -74.31 -33.13 -2.76
C ASN A 796 -72.88 -32.70 -3.10
N GLY A 797 -72.59 -32.41 -4.37
CA GLY A 797 -71.26 -31.99 -4.82
C GLY A 797 -70.13 -32.99 -4.50
N LYS A 798 -68.89 -32.48 -4.48
CA LYS A 798 -67.70 -33.21 -4.02
C LYS A 798 -66.86 -32.33 -3.10
N ASP A 799 -66.21 -32.96 -2.14
CA ASP A 799 -65.35 -32.28 -1.18
C ASP A 799 -63.89 -32.31 -1.61
N TYR A 800 -63.17 -31.23 -1.30
CA TYR A 800 -61.71 -31.23 -1.23
C TYR A 800 -61.24 -30.57 0.06
N THR A 801 -59.99 -30.85 0.44
CA THR A 801 -59.30 -30.20 1.55
C THR A 801 -57.95 -29.69 1.10
N LEU A 802 -57.51 -28.56 1.67
CA LEU A 802 -56.10 -28.19 1.72
C LEU A 802 -55.47 -28.79 2.98
N GLY A 803 -54.24 -29.29 2.86
CA GLY A 803 -53.52 -29.90 3.97
C GLY A 803 -52.00 -29.77 3.88
N LEU A 804 -51.35 -30.32 4.90
CA LEU A 804 -49.89 -30.32 5.05
C LEU A 804 -49.34 -31.72 4.75
N ARG A 805 -48.19 -31.78 4.09
CA ARG A 805 -47.46 -33.05 3.88
C ARG A 805 -46.99 -33.62 5.22
N PRO A 806 -46.92 -34.96 5.36
CA PRO A 806 -46.25 -35.57 6.51
C PRO A 806 -44.83 -35.04 6.68
N GLY A 807 -44.50 -34.54 7.86
CA GLY A 807 -43.19 -33.95 8.18
C GLY A 807 -43.06 -32.44 7.89
N ALA A 808 -44.14 -31.76 7.47
CA ALA A 808 -44.13 -30.31 7.33
C ALA A 808 -43.89 -29.60 8.69
N PRO A 809 -43.25 -28.42 8.72
CA PRO A 809 -43.08 -27.64 9.94
C PRO A 809 -44.42 -27.36 10.63
N VAL A 810 -44.50 -27.48 11.95
CA VAL A 810 -45.75 -27.18 12.68
C VAL A 810 -46.05 -25.67 12.53
N PRO A 811 -47.24 -25.27 12.04
CA PRO A 811 -47.57 -23.86 11.88
C PRO A 811 -47.53 -23.11 13.22
N ALA A 812 -46.81 -21.99 13.26
CA ALA A 812 -46.73 -21.13 14.45
C ALA A 812 -48.03 -20.35 14.73
N GLY A 813 -48.93 -20.29 13.76
CA GLY A 813 -50.22 -19.62 13.81
C GLY A 813 -51.20 -20.21 12.80
N GLU A 814 -52.44 -19.71 12.80
CA GLU A 814 -53.46 -20.13 11.83
C GLU A 814 -53.03 -19.79 10.40
N LEU A 815 -53.12 -20.77 9.50
CA LEU A 815 -52.92 -20.55 8.07
C LEU A 815 -54.26 -20.25 7.42
N GLN A 816 -54.41 -19.07 6.82
CA GLN A 816 -55.65 -18.65 6.16
C GLN A 816 -55.51 -18.72 4.65
N PHE A 817 -56.50 -19.29 3.98
CA PHE A 817 -56.52 -19.44 2.53
C PHE A 817 -57.79 -18.80 1.96
N THR A 818 -57.63 -18.12 0.82
CA THR A 818 -58.76 -17.65 0.00
C THR A 818 -58.83 -18.48 -1.26
N ALA A 819 -60.01 -19.03 -1.55
CA ALA A 819 -60.30 -19.78 -2.76
C ALA A 819 -61.09 -18.93 -3.75
N THR A 820 -60.68 -18.96 -5.02
CA THR A 820 -61.35 -18.27 -6.13
C THR A 820 -61.54 -19.22 -7.29
N VAL A 821 -62.75 -19.26 -7.82
CA VAL A 821 -63.07 -20.05 -9.02
C VAL A 821 -62.60 -19.30 -10.27
N ASP A 822 -62.05 -20.02 -11.23
CA ASP A 822 -61.66 -19.47 -12.52
C ASP A 822 -62.86 -19.06 -13.38
N ALA A 823 -62.59 -18.41 -14.53
CA ALA A 823 -63.65 -17.91 -15.41
C ALA A 823 -64.54 -19.04 -15.97
N ALA A 824 -63.97 -20.22 -16.23
CA ALA A 824 -64.70 -21.38 -16.73
C ALA A 824 -65.66 -21.92 -15.66
N GLY A 825 -65.17 -22.11 -14.43
CA GLY A 825 -66.03 -22.52 -13.33
C GLY A 825 -67.12 -21.49 -13.01
N ALA A 826 -66.79 -20.19 -13.00
CA ALA A 826 -67.77 -19.14 -12.78
C ALA A 826 -68.86 -19.14 -13.87
N TYR A 827 -68.50 -19.36 -15.13
CA TYR A 827 -69.43 -19.48 -16.25
C TYR A 827 -70.40 -20.66 -16.07
N HIS A 828 -69.92 -21.79 -15.56
CA HIS A 828 -70.72 -22.98 -15.27
C HIS A 828 -71.35 -22.99 -13.87
N GLY A 829 -71.32 -21.86 -13.16
CA GLY A 829 -71.96 -21.72 -11.85
C GLY A 829 -71.34 -22.60 -10.76
N LEU A 830 -70.01 -22.77 -10.76
CA LEU A 830 -69.30 -23.41 -9.66
C LEU A 830 -69.47 -22.60 -8.38
N HIS A 831 -69.92 -23.27 -7.33
CA HIS A 831 -70.13 -22.71 -6.02
C HIS A 831 -69.33 -23.48 -4.98
N LEU A 832 -68.64 -22.73 -4.10
CA LEU A 832 -67.89 -23.28 -2.97
C LEU A 832 -68.72 -23.07 -1.70
N SER A 833 -68.84 -24.11 -0.88
CA SER A 833 -69.46 -24.00 0.46
C SER A 833 -68.82 -22.91 1.34
N THR A 834 -67.54 -22.62 1.11
CA THR A 834 -66.81 -21.48 1.66
C THR A 834 -65.70 -21.05 0.70
N SER A 835 -65.43 -19.75 0.63
CA SER A 835 -64.26 -19.21 -0.09
C SER A 835 -63.06 -18.96 0.84
N THR A 836 -63.21 -19.18 2.15
CA THR A 836 -62.14 -19.05 3.15
C THR A 836 -61.91 -20.38 3.85
N LEU A 837 -60.67 -20.86 3.83
CA LEU A 837 -60.25 -22.07 4.53
C LEU A 837 -59.21 -21.72 5.59
N THR A 838 -59.17 -22.49 6.66
CA THR A 838 -58.14 -22.35 7.69
C THR A 838 -57.53 -23.70 8.05
N ILE A 839 -56.22 -23.71 8.33
CA ILE A 839 -55.54 -24.81 9.01
C ILE A 839 -55.06 -24.27 10.35
N ALA A 840 -55.60 -24.81 11.44
CA ALA A 840 -55.20 -24.44 12.80
C ALA A 840 -53.77 -24.91 13.12
N PRO A 841 -53.06 -24.29 14.09
CA PRO A 841 -51.67 -24.65 14.43
C PRO A 841 -51.44 -26.13 14.77
N ASP A 842 -52.46 -26.81 15.29
CA ASP A 842 -52.45 -28.22 15.70
C ASP A 842 -53.16 -29.15 14.71
N ALA A 843 -53.57 -28.64 13.55
CA ALA A 843 -54.24 -29.39 12.49
C ALA A 843 -53.33 -29.63 11.29
N ASP A 844 -53.56 -30.75 10.58
CA ASP A 844 -52.86 -31.12 9.35
C ASP A 844 -53.66 -30.81 8.08
N ARG A 845 -54.93 -30.41 8.22
CA ARG A 845 -55.87 -30.17 7.13
C ARG A 845 -56.93 -29.15 7.51
N SER A 846 -57.51 -28.53 6.48
CA SER A 846 -58.67 -27.66 6.58
C SER A 846 -59.97 -28.46 6.70
N ALA A 847 -61.05 -27.79 7.10
CA ALA A 847 -62.38 -28.34 6.94
C ALA A 847 -62.69 -28.60 5.45
N PRO A 848 -63.46 -29.64 5.11
CA PRO A 848 -63.85 -29.92 3.73
C PRO A 848 -64.57 -28.74 3.09
N VAL A 849 -64.20 -28.42 1.84
CA VAL A 849 -64.94 -27.48 0.99
C VAL A 849 -65.73 -28.29 -0.02
N THR A 850 -67.04 -28.35 0.16
CA THR A 850 -67.96 -28.90 -0.84
C THR A 850 -68.04 -27.96 -2.04
N VAL A 851 -67.83 -28.53 -3.22
CA VAL A 851 -67.93 -27.87 -4.52
C VAL A 851 -69.16 -28.40 -5.24
N THR A 852 -70.03 -27.51 -5.67
CA THR A 852 -71.21 -27.82 -6.49
C THR A 852 -71.16 -27.04 -7.79
N ALA A 853 -71.84 -27.51 -8.84
CA ALA A 853 -72.02 -26.77 -10.10
C ALA A 853 -73.52 -26.62 -10.40
N ALA A 854 -73.93 -25.43 -10.86
CA ALA A 854 -75.32 -25.20 -11.25
C ALA A 854 -75.77 -26.17 -12.34
N GLU A 855 -77.05 -26.54 -12.34
CA GLU A 855 -77.64 -27.36 -13.41
C GLU A 855 -77.45 -26.66 -14.77
N GLY A 856 -76.96 -27.40 -15.76
CA GLY A 856 -76.72 -26.85 -17.09
C GLY A 856 -75.93 -27.80 -18.00
N ALA A 857 -76.07 -27.60 -19.30
CA ALA A 857 -75.32 -28.36 -20.30
C ALA A 857 -73.83 -28.01 -20.24
N VAL A 858 -72.97 -29.02 -20.19
CA VAL A 858 -71.51 -28.88 -20.22
C VAL A 858 -70.91 -30.04 -21.02
N SER A 859 -69.86 -29.77 -21.78
CA SER A 859 -69.12 -30.85 -22.45
C SER A 859 -68.41 -31.69 -21.39
N ALA A 860 -68.43 -33.01 -21.54
CA ALA A 860 -67.74 -33.91 -20.62
C ALA A 860 -66.24 -33.55 -20.54
N ASN A 861 -65.66 -33.67 -19.35
CA ASN A 861 -64.28 -33.25 -19.06
C ASN A 861 -64.01 -31.76 -19.26
N THR A 862 -65.01 -30.87 -19.09
CA THR A 862 -64.71 -29.42 -19.13
C THR A 862 -63.85 -29.07 -17.92
N PRO A 863 -62.60 -28.61 -18.11
CA PRO A 863 -61.72 -28.31 -16.99
C PRO A 863 -62.13 -26.99 -16.34
N THR A 864 -62.15 -26.98 -15.01
CA THR A 864 -62.27 -25.77 -14.19
C THR A 864 -61.17 -25.76 -13.15
N ALA A 865 -60.87 -24.59 -12.61
CA ALA A 865 -59.83 -24.43 -11.60
C ALA A 865 -60.36 -23.65 -10.40
N ILE A 866 -59.98 -24.12 -9.22
CA ILE A 866 -60.10 -23.39 -7.97
C ILE A 866 -58.69 -22.99 -7.59
N LEU A 867 -58.41 -21.69 -7.69
CA LEU A 867 -57.13 -21.08 -7.34
C LEU A 867 -57.15 -20.71 -5.87
N HIS A 868 -56.02 -20.85 -5.19
CA HIS A 868 -55.88 -20.54 -3.78
C HIS A 868 -54.75 -19.56 -3.53
N ALA A 869 -54.94 -18.68 -2.56
CA ALA A 869 -53.91 -17.80 -2.02
C ALA A 869 -53.82 -17.98 -0.51
N ILE A 870 -52.60 -18.05 0.03
CA ILE A 870 -52.34 -18.12 1.47
C ILE A 870 -52.04 -16.74 2.04
N SER A 871 -52.54 -16.46 3.24
CA SER A 871 -52.13 -15.35 4.08
C SER A 871 -51.65 -15.92 5.41
N SER A 872 -50.36 -15.74 5.72
CA SER A 872 -49.74 -16.22 6.95
C SER A 872 -48.59 -15.30 7.37
N GLN A 873 -48.37 -15.18 8.68
CA GLN A 873 -47.18 -14.54 9.25
C GLN A 873 -46.08 -15.57 9.55
N ASP A 874 -46.36 -16.86 9.39
CA ASP A 874 -45.37 -17.92 9.57
C ASP A 874 -44.42 -17.94 8.36
N PRO A 875 -43.11 -17.72 8.55
CA PRO A 875 -42.15 -17.71 7.46
C PRO A 875 -42.06 -19.04 6.70
N ASN A 876 -42.47 -20.17 7.29
CA ASN A 876 -42.52 -21.45 6.59
C ASN A 876 -43.64 -21.53 5.55
N TYR A 877 -44.66 -20.66 5.65
CA TYR A 877 -45.89 -20.75 4.87
C TYR A 877 -46.27 -19.48 4.11
N ALA A 878 -45.84 -18.30 4.58
CA ALA A 878 -46.16 -17.02 3.96
C ALA A 878 -45.81 -17.01 2.46
N ASP A 879 -46.66 -16.49 1.58
CA ASP A 879 -46.40 -16.35 0.14
C ASP A 879 -46.18 -17.65 -0.67
N LEU A 880 -46.31 -18.83 -0.05
CA LEU A 880 -46.20 -20.09 -0.78
C LEU A 880 -47.24 -20.21 -1.88
N VAL A 881 -46.85 -20.84 -2.98
CA VAL A 881 -47.78 -21.31 -4.00
C VAL A 881 -48.68 -22.37 -3.38
N VAL A 882 -49.98 -22.16 -3.47
CA VAL A 882 -50.97 -23.11 -2.98
C VAL A 882 -51.43 -23.96 -4.16
N PRO A 883 -51.52 -25.30 -4.02
CA PRO A 883 -51.93 -26.18 -5.11
C PRO A 883 -53.34 -25.87 -5.62
N THR A 884 -53.46 -25.68 -6.93
CA THR A 884 -54.76 -25.56 -7.61
C THR A 884 -55.54 -26.87 -7.54
N VAL A 885 -56.84 -26.77 -7.30
CA VAL A 885 -57.76 -27.90 -7.40
C VAL A 885 -58.51 -27.83 -8.72
N ALA A 886 -58.60 -28.95 -9.43
CA ALA A 886 -59.19 -29.02 -10.76
C ALA A 886 -60.45 -29.92 -10.80
N PRO A 887 -61.64 -29.37 -10.53
CA PRO A 887 -62.90 -30.06 -10.81
C PRO A 887 -63.10 -30.20 -12.32
N MET A 888 -63.39 -31.42 -12.77
CA MET A 888 -63.73 -31.72 -14.16
C MET A 888 -65.25 -31.81 -14.27
N LEU A 889 -65.87 -30.95 -15.08
CA LEU A 889 -67.34 -30.89 -15.19
C LEU A 889 -67.90 -31.92 -16.15
N PHE A 890 -69.03 -32.50 -15.75
CA PHE A 890 -69.83 -33.41 -16.55
C PHE A 890 -71.31 -33.08 -16.38
N ALA A 891 -72.10 -33.29 -17.43
CA ALA A 891 -73.56 -33.11 -17.37
C ALA A 891 -74.26 -34.27 -16.64
N THR A 892 -73.62 -35.44 -16.58
CA THR A 892 -74.14 -36.67 -15.97
C THR A 892 -72.97 -37.42 -15.33
N ASP A 893 -73.20 -38.17 -14.26
CA ASP A 893 -72.18 -39.03 -13.63
C ASP A 893 -71.79 -40.19 -14.55
N PRO A 894 -70.59 -40.18 -15.17
CA PRO A 894 -70.20 -41.27 -16.06
C PRO A 894 -69.73 -42.46 -15.23
N THR A 895 -70.61 -43.43 -14.99
CA THR A 895 -70.29 -44.64 -14.21
C THR A 895 -70.20 -45.87 -15.11
N ILE A 896 -69.11 -46.63 -14.97
CA ILE A 896 -68.91 -47.91 -15.67
C ILE A 896 -68.68 -49.01 -14.63
N GLN A 897 -69.41 -50.11 -14.78
CA GLN A 897 -69.15 -51.35 -14.06
C GLN A 897 -68.38 -52.30 -14.97
N ILE A 898 -67.24 -52.81 -14.51
CA ILE A 898 -66.46 -53.83 -15.23
C ILE A 898 -66.51 -55.13 -14.44
N THR A 899 -67.02 -56.19 -15.08
CA THR A 899 -66.96 -57.55 -14.54
C THR A 899 -65.89 -58.34 -15.29
N LYS A 900 -64.81 -58.71 -14.59
CA LYS A 900 -63.73 -59.53 -15.13
C LYS A 900 -63.92 -60.99 -14.73
N ARG A 901 -63.92 -61.90 -15.71
CA ARG A 901 -64.06 -63.35 -15.50
C ARG A 901 -62.94 -64.08 -16.22
N ALA A 902 -62.39 -65.12 -15.59
CA ALA A 902 -61.29 -65.91 -16.14
C ALA A 902 -61.80 -67.23 -16.72
N PHE A 903 -61.25 -67.65 -17.86
CA PHE A 903 -61.59 -68.89 -18.55
C PHE A 903 -60.32 -69.65 -18.92
N VAL A 904 -60.35 -70.96 -18.72
CA VAL A 904 -59.29 -71.91 -19.08
C VAL A 904 -59.83 -72.96 -20.04
N ASP A 905 -58.95 -73.77 -20.63
CA ASP A 905 -59.31 -74.82 -21.58
C ASP A 905 -60.15 -74.31 -22.77
N VAL A 906 -59.88 -73.07 -23.20
CA VAL A 906 -60.61 -72.38 -24.25
C VAL A 906 -60.21 -72.94 -25.62
N ALA A 907 -61.15 -73.56 -26.33
CA ALA A 907 -60.89 -74.10 -27.67
C ALA A 907 -60.87 -73.01 -28.76
N ASP A 908 -61.55 -71.88 -28.56
CA ASP A 908 -61.67 -70.80 -29.54
C ASP A 908 -61.60 -69.42 -28.86
N THR A 909 -60.51 -68.70 -29.10
CA THR A 909 -60.24 -67.39 -28.51
C THR A 909 -60.59 -66.20 -29.44
N SER A 910 -61.24 -66.46 -30.57
CA SER A 910 -61.46 -65.45 -31.62
C SER A 910 -62.37 -64.30 -31.20
N THR A 911 -63.35 -64.54 -30.31
CA THR A 911 -64.19 -63.49 -29.72
C THR A 911 -64.48 -63.77 -28.25
N PRO A 912 -64.81 -62.74 -27.44
CA PRO A 912 -65.20 -62.93 -26.05
C PRO A 912 -66.34 -63.95 -25.87
N GLN A 913 -67.32 -63.96 -26.76
CA GLN A 913 -68.46 -64.90 -26.70
C GLN A 913 -68.01 -66.34 -26.96
N ARG A 914 -67.02 -66.56 -27.84
CA ARG A 914 -66.44 -67.89 -28.11
C ARG A 914 -65.57 -68.37 -26.96
N ILE A 915 -64.86 -67.46 -26.29
CA ILE A 915 -64.12 -67.76 -25.06
C ILE A 915 -65.07 -68.26 -23.98
N VAL A 916 -66.17 -67.54 -23.71
CA VAL A 916 -67.18 -67.94 -22.72
C VAL A 916 -67.85 -69.27 -23.11
N ALA A 917 -68.12 -69.50 -24.40
CA ALA A 917 -68.83 -70.68 -24.87
C ALA A 917 -67.97 -71.96 -24.95
N THR A 918 -66.66 -71.82 -25.15
CA THR A 918 -65.74 -72.96 -25.37
C THR A 918 -64.74 -73.17 -24.25
N GLY A 919 -64.61 -72.21 -23.34
CA GLY A 919 -63.78 -72.32 -22.14
C GLY A 919 -64.55 -72.79 -20.92
N THR A 920 -63.81 -73.31 -19.95
CA THR A 920 -64.30 -73.57 -18.59
C THR A 920 -63.96 -72.37 -17.73
N GLU A 921 -64.95 -71.79 -17.04
CA GLU A 921 -64.69 -70.65 -16.15
C GLU A 921 -63.82 -71.08 -14.96
N ALA A 922 -62.75 -70.34 -14.73
CA ALA A 922 -61.94 -70.44 -13.54
C ALA A 922 -62.58 -69.62 -12.42
N LEU A 923 -63.25 -70.30 -11.50
CA LEU A 923 -63.89 -69.67 -10.34
C LEU A 923 -62.84 -69.11 -9.37
N ALA A 924 -63.27 -68.12 -8.57
CA ALA A 924 -62.47 -67.62 -7.45
C ALA A 924 -61.99 -68.78 -6.57
N ASP A 925 -60.73 -68.70 -6.12
CA ASP A 925 -60.01 -69.73 -5.35
C ASP A 925 -59.67 -71.04 -6.10
N GLY A 926 -59.96 -71.11 -7.41
CA GLY A 926 -59.52 -72.20 -8.28
C GLY A 926 -58.00 -72.20 -8.48
N ARG A 927 -57.35 -73.36 -8.31
CA ARG A 927 -55.90 -73.48 -8.54
C ARG A 927 -55.59 -73.57 -10.03
N LEU A 928 -54.84 -72.60 -10.54
CA LEU A 928 -54.29 -72.61 -11.90
C LEU A 928 -52.83 -73.10 -11.89
N THR A 929 -52.37 -73.65 -13.00
CA THR A 929 -51.02 -74.26 -13.12
C THR A 929 -50.09 -73.44 -14.02
N ASP A 930 -48.78 -73.57 -13.80
CA ASP A 930 -47.76 -72.93 -14.63
C ASP A 930 -47.98 -73.21 -16.12
N ARG A 931 -47.82 -72.19 -16.95
CA ARG A 931 -48.03 -72.21 -18.41
C ARG A 931 -49.44 -72.54 -18.86
N GLN A 932 -50.42 -72.62 -17.95
CA GLN A 932 -51.82 -72.74 -18.35
C GLN A 932 -52.26 -71.47 -19.09
N ALA A 933 -52.90 -71.64 -20.24
CA ALA A 933 -53.50 -70.53 -20.97
C ALA A 933 -54.77 -70.09 -20.25
N VAL A 934 -54.87 -68.79 -19.98
CA VAL A 934 -56.02 -68.17 -19.32
C VAL A 934 -56.48 -67.00 -20.17
N CYS A 935 -57.77 -66.98 -20.49
CA CYS A 935 -58.43 -65.87 -21.15
C CYS A 935 -59.32 -65.13 -20.17
N PHE A 936 -59.16 -63.82 -20.08
CA PHE A 936 -60.03 -62.96 -19.29
C PHE A 936 -61.05 -62.30 -20.21
N VAL A 937 -62.32 -62.35 -19.81
CA VAL A 937 -63.41 -61.63 -20.46
C VAL A 937 -63.86 -60.52 -19.52
N TYR A 938 -63.85 -59.30 -20.05
CA TYR A 938 -64.24 -58.07 -19.36
C TYR A 938 -65.59 -57.64 -19.92
N THR A 939 -66.65 -57.78 -19.11
CA THR A 939 -67.96 -57.19 -19.44
C THR A 939 -67.97 -55.76 -18.93
N VAL A 940 -67.97 -54.81 -19.85
CA VAL A 940 -67.96 -53.36 -19.59
C VAL A 940 -69.38 -52.87 -19.74
N THR A 941 -70.01 -52.51 -18.64
CA THR A 941 -71.40 -52.04 -18.60
C THR A 941 -71.40 -50.56 -18.23
N ASN A 942 -72.08 -49.75 -19.03
CA ASN A 942 -72.36 -48.37 -18.63
C ASN A 942 -73.52 -48.40 -17.64
N THR A 943 -73.21 -48.10 -16.37
CA THR A 943 -74.16 -48.05 -15.26
C THR A 943 -74.44 -46.61 -14.82
N SER A 944 -74.17 -45.62 -15.68
CA SER A 944 -74.47 -44.22 -15.41
C SER A 944 -75.96 -44.06 -15.09
N SER A 945 -76.29 -43.29 -14.05
CA SER A 945 -77.67 -43.05 -13.62
C SER A 945 -78.19 -41.72 -14.15
N ASP A 946 -79.10 -41.76 -15.15
CA ASP A 946 -79.81 -40.58 -15.66
C ASP A 946 -81.09 -40.97 -16.43
N ASP A 947 -82.03 -40.02 -16.55
CA ASP A 947 -83.25 -40.04 -17.37
C ASP A 947 -82.96 -39.79 -18.87
N TRP A 948 -81.74 -39.38 -19.21
CA TRP A 948 -81.31 -39.03 -20.57
C TRP A 948 -80.33 -40.08 -21.10
N ALA A 949 -80.41 -40.40 -22.40
CA ALA A 949 -79.64 -41.46 -23.06
C ALA A 949 -78.12 -41.18 -23.09
N THR A 950 -77.44 -41.28 -21.95
CA THR A 950 -75.99 -41.05 -21.83
C THR A 950 -75.25 -42.12 -22.61
N VAL A 951 -74.56 -41.70 -23.65
CA VAL A 951 -73.72 -42.55 -24.46
C VAL A 951 -72.27 -42.22 -24.14
N LEU A 952 -71.56 -43.14 -23.50
CA LEU A 952 -70.13 -43.02 -23.30
C LEU A 952 -69.44 -43.37 -24.62
N THR A 953 -68.50 -42.56 -25.06
CA THR A 953 -67.70 -42.83 -26.26
C THR A 953 -66.25 -43.08 -25.91
N ASP A 954 -65.59 -43.90 -26.71
CA ASP A 954 -64.15 -44.21 -26.61
C ASP A 954 -63.69 -44.70 -25.22
N VAL A 955 -64.52 -45.51 -24.55
CA VAL A 955 -64.19 -46.10 -23.24
C VAL A 955 -63.00 -47.04 -23.40
N THR A 956 -61.84 -46.64 -22.89
CA THR A 956 -60.63 -47.46 -22.91
C THR A 956 -60.56 -48.31 -21.65
N VAL A 957 -60.43 -49.63 -21.81
CA VAL A 957 -60.28 -50.57 -20.69
C VAL A 957 -58.85 -51.07 -20.64
N SER A 958 -58.21 -50.88 -19.49
CA SER A 958 -56.87 -51.37 -19.20
C SER A 958 -56.85 -52.29 -17.99
N ASP A 959 -55.83 -53.14 -17.93
CA ASP A 959 -55.50 -54.01 -16.81
C ASP A 959 -54.10 -53.69 -16.28
N SER A 960 -53.91 -53.81 -14.97
CA SER A 960 -52.61 -53.61 -14.33
C SER A 960 -51.56 -54.63 -14.78
N ASP A 961 -51.96 -55.82 -15.25
CA ASP A 961 -51.05 -56.76 -15.89
C ASP A 961 -50.83 -56.36 -17.35
N THR A 962 -49.68 -55.75 -17.62
CA THR A 962 -49.34 -55.22 -18.94
C THR A 962 -49.18 -56.29 -20.02
N ARG A 963 -49.15 -57.59 -19.64
CA ARG A 963 -49.13 -58.71 -20.60
C ARG A 963 -50.51 -58.98 -21.22
N LEU A 964 -51.58 -58.44 -20.65
CA LEU A 964 -52.93 -58.56 -21.18
C LEU A 964 -53.22 -57.39 -22.13
N GLY A 965 -53.48 -57.70 -23.41
CA GLY A 965 -53.67 -56.67 -24.44
C GLY A 965 -52.34 -56.06 -24.92
N THR A 966 -52.38 -54.80 -25.39
CA THR A 966 -51.18 -54.05 -25.79
C THR A 966 -50.80 -53.08 -24.67
N ASP A 967 -49.70 -53.36 -23.95
CA ASP A 967 -49.24 -52.60 -22.78
C ASP A 967 -50.32 -52.44 -21.68
N GLY A 968 -51.11 -53.49 -21.45
CA GLY A 968 -52.21 -53.49 -20.49
C GLY A 968 -53.54 -52.98 -21.05
N VAL A 969 -53.57 -52.40 -22.26
CA VAL A 969 -54.83 -51.95 -22.88
C VAL A 969 -55.55 -53.13 -23.52
N ILE A 970 -56.70 -53.50 -22.94
CA ILE A 970 -57.54 -54.62 -23.39
C ILE A 970 -58.32 -54.24 -24.65
N GLY A 971 -58.79 -52.99 -24.74
CA GLY A 971 -59.49 -52.48 -25.91
C GLY A 971 -60.20 -51.15 -25.65
N VAL A 972 -60.76 -50.58 -26.72
CA VAL A 972 -61.55 -49.34 -26.69
C VAL A 972 -62.97 -49.65 -27.14
N VAL A 973 -63.96 -49.29 -26.33
CA VAL A 973 -65.38 -49.38 -26.69
C VAL A 973 -65.79 -48.02 -27.28
N PRO A 974 -66.01 -47.92 -28.59
CA PRO A 974 -66.22 -46.63 -29.26
C PRO A 974 -67.52 -45.94 -28.82
N VAL A 975 -68.55 -46.72 -28.47
CA VAL A 975 -69.88 -46.22 -28.07
C VAL A 975 -70.49 -47.22 -27.09
N LEU A 976 -71.01 -46.75 -25.95
CA LEU A 976 -71.63 -47.55 -24.90
C LEU A 976 -72.80 -46.77 -24.25
N GLY A 977 -74.04 -47.09 -24.62
CA GLY A 977 -75.25 -46.47 -24.06
C GLY A 977 -75.57 -46.93 -22.63
N ILE A 978 -76.41 -46.21 -21.90
CA ILE A 978 -76.84 -46.61 -20.55
C ILE A 978 -77.44 -48.03 -20.57
N GLY A 979 -76.96 -48.88 -19.68
CA GLY A 979 -77.37 -50.28 -19.57
C GLY A 979 -76.75 -51.20 -20.63
N ASP A 980 -76.14 -50.65 -21.69
CA ASP A 980 -75.40 -51.44 -22.66
C ASP A 980 -74.19 -52.08 -22.00
N SER A 981 -73.88 -53.29 -22.46
CA SER A 981 -72.70 -54.03 -22.04
C SER A 981 -71.93 -54.50 -23.26
N VAL A 982 -70.63 -54.22 -23.29
CA VAL A 982 -69.71 -54.72 -24.33
C VAL A 982 -68.70 -55.64 -23.67
N GLN A 983 -68.44 -56.79 -24.30
CA GLN A 983 -67.40 -57.70 -23.86
C GLN A 983 -66.10 -57.43 -24.63
N LEU A 984 -65.02 -57.31 -23.88
CA LEU A 984 -63.64 -57.34 -24.38
C LEU A 984 -62.96 -58.59 -23.82
N ALA A 985 -61.89 -59.06 -24.46
CA ALA A 985 -61.13 -60.18 -23.93
C ALA A 985 -59.64 -60.08 -24.23
N ALA A 986 -58.83 -60.61 -23.33
CA ALA A 986 -57.40 -60.78 -23.51
C ALA A 986 -56.98 -62.12 -22.93
N CYS A 987 -56.08 -62.82 -23.63
CA CYS A 987 -55.55 -64.10 -23.18
C CYS A 987 -54.06 -64.00 -22.93
N THR A 988 -53.58 -64.73 -21.93
CA THR A 988 -52.16 -64.89 -21.64
C THR A 988 -51.87 -66.33 -21.22
N SER A 989 -50.61 -66.67 -21.05
CA SER A 989 -50.17 -67.92 -20.42
C SER A 989 -49.52 -67.60 -19.09
N LEU A 990 -49.95 -68.29 -18.03
CA LEU A 990 -49.39 -68.08 -16.70
C LEU A 990 -47.89 -68.41 -16.68
N LEU A 991 -47.10 -67.56 -16.06
CA LEU A 991 -45.70 -67.82 -15.76
C LEU A 991 -45.58 -68.35 -14.32
N PRO A 992 -44.48 -69.03 -13.96
CA PRO A 992 -44.31 -69.59 -12.61
C PRO A 992 -44.44 -68.58 -11.45
N VAL A 993 -44.24 -67.28 -11.73
CA VAL A 993 -44.43 -66.20 -10.74
C VAL A 993 -45.92 -65.89 -10.49
N ASP A 994 -46.82 -66.23 -11.42
CA ASP A 994 -48.26 -65.96 -11.31
C ASP A 994 -49.01 -67.01 -10.47
N THR A 995 -48.41 -68.19 -10.28
CA THR A 995 -48.99 -69.36 -9.61
C THR A 995 -48.33 -69.66 -8.26
N THR A 996 -47.38 -68.83 -7.84
CA THR A 996 -46.69 -68.92 -6.55
C THR A 996 -47.41 -68.06 -5.51
N VAL A 997 -47.99 -68.70 -4.50
CA VAL A 997 -48.58 -67.99 -3.35
C VAL A 997 -47.42 -67.39 -2.54
N ALA A 998 -47.25 -66.08 -2.59
CA ALA A 998 -46.41 -65.39 -1.61
C ALA A 998 -47.06 -65.61 -0.24
N SER A 999 -46.34 -66.21 0.70
CA SER A 999 -46.77 -66.26 2.10
C SER A 999 -46.88 -64.81 2.60
N GLN A 1000 -48.10 -64.29 2.70
CA GLN A 1000 -48.41 -63.19 3.62
C GLN A 1000 -48.60 -63.75 5.02
#